data_AF-A0A3M1RCF9-F1
#
_entry.id   AF-A0A3M1RCF9-F1
#
_cell.length_a   1.000
_cell.length_b   1.000
_cell.length_c   1.000
_cell.angle_alpha   90.00
_cell.angle_beta   90.00
_cell.angle_gamma   90.00
#
_symmetry.space_group_name_H-M   'P 1'
#
loop_
_entity.id
_entity.type
_entity.pdbx_description
1 polymer ?
#
loop_
_entity_poly.entity_id
_entity_poly.type
_entity_poly.pdbx_seq_one_letter_code
_entity_poly.pdbx_strand_id
1 'polypeptide(L)'
;MERSGQRSDNDKVLRFLEYLRHVSSLHTKTIRNLADYPKVVWLSDLPQAQGCSTQAWGRDTDSESDDWIEVRNLPKPSAPQPPAVCRDWVDASSLQHARCEPKLLTEITREVPADTSDPNLDNPDIVLREEKLEDHPEVREAWEKYLEHEWRPWCEKYETWSRVHAFYANLFDINQELKRLGEQYELVLGIGLLVWQLPGGQTIRRHVIAANALMQFDAALGTFLVQPHTDGAKLRLELDMLDLEQLPPGVEQSVSEILRDAADDPWDKPCINKALTSLAHYLDPGCVYEDSLEAPSTNASSTPIITFAPALILRKRSFRGLNQFLSEIIEQIGNGNVPPLIKDLAESTCFPAPDSFGDPNLPTSSTESHEASLPPSQSEVFFPKPANKEQRGIIEKLRASPCVLVQGPPGTGKSHTIANLICHLLATGQRTLITAKTPRALQVLENLLPEQLRPLCINLLGHGPAERRSLEASVNGILTQRDDWDEADAQSKCDTLEEKLADLRAERASINKQILAIRESETHSMTVADGAYRGTAARIAEAVNRDHAKYQWFRDTVPHNRPCPVSVDDLQCVLNALRNLSPISHQFAYECPDSLPSPEEFADLVEAEKEAHSQEHAFLQDADEPLTEFLTQQSPEVVAVLRDSLRKFLDAIKRLPREQYPWTDTVLRSVLAGNTAQWQQYLRVTNGAVELPEELVATADKITFKVPDAVDIRTLADDVEFLKHHLESGGTLGWWV
;
A
#
# COMPACT_ATOMS: atom_id res chain seq x y z
N MET A 1 -5.30 -30.33 -41.23
CA MET A 1 -4.52 -30.68 -40.02
C MET A 1 -5.06 -30.01 -38.75
N GLU A 2 -5.63 -28.80 -38.81
CA GLU A 2 -6.20 -28.13 -37.61
C GLU A 2 -7.43 -28.84 -37.01
N ARG A 3 -8.33 -29.39 -37.85
CA ARG A 3 -9.51 -30.14 -37.37
C ARG A 3 -9.20 -31.46 -36.65
N SER A 4 -8.02 -32.06 -36.86
CA SER A 4 -7.63 -33.29 -36.14
C SER A 4 -7.04 -33.01 -34.77
N GLY A 5 -6.38 -31.85 -34.57
CA GLY A 5 -5.85 -31.42 -33.26
C GLY A 5 -6.97 -31.04 -32.28
N GLN A 6 -7.93 -30.23 -32.72
CA GLN A 6 -9.11 -29.85 -31.91
C GLN A 6 -9.95 -31.03 -31.44
N ARG A 7 -10.01 -32.12 -32.22
CA ARG A 7 -10.73 -33.34 -31.84
C ARG A 7 -10.01 -34.11 -30.71
N SER A 8 -8.68 -34.05 -30.67
CA SER A 8 -7.86 -34.69 -29.63
C SER A 8 -7.96 -33.97 -28.29
N ASP A 9 -7.98 -32.64 -28.33
CA ASP A 9 -8.04 -31.81 -27.11
C ASP A 9 -9.42 -31.91 -26.44
N ASN A 10 -10.50 -31.95 -27.23
CA ASN A 10 -11.84 -32.16 -26.71
C ASN A 10 -12.00 -33.56 -26.08
N ASP A 11 -11.37 -34.60 -26.65
CA ASP A 11 -11.39 -35.96 -26.08
C ASP A 11 -10.63 -36.01 -24.74
N LYS A 12 -9.49 -35.30 -24.62
CA LYS A 12 -8.80 -35.15 -23.32
C LYS A 12 -9.67 -34.47 -22.27
N VAL A 13 -10.35 -33.38 -22.63
CA VAL A 13 -11.26 -32.66 -21.73
C VAL A 13 -12.42 -33.56 -21.29
N LEU A 14 -13.02 -34.31 -22.22
CA LEU A 14 -14.10 -35.25 -21.90
C LEU A 14 -13.62 -36.33 -20.92
N ARG A 15 -12.47 -36.95 -21.18
CA ARG A 15 -11.89 -37.96 -20.27
C ARG A 15 -11.56 -37.40 -18.90
N PHE A 16 -11.09 -36.15 -18.82
CA PHE A 16 -10.83 -35.48 -17.55
C PHE A 16 -12.12 -35.27 -16.75
N LEU A 17 -13.20 -34.82 -17.38
CA LEU A 17 -14.50 -34.65 -16.72
C LEU A 17 -15.13 -35.98 -16.33
N GLU A 18 -15.02 -37.00 -17.17
CA GLU A 18 -15.42 -38.37 -16.83
C GLU A 18 -14.64 -38.90 -15.62
N TYR A 19 -13.33 -38.68 -15.59
CA TYR A 19 -12.49 -39.02 -14.44
C TYR A 19 -12.97 -38.31 -13.16
N LEU A 20 -13.23 -37.00 -13.21
CA LEU A 20 -13.77 -36.26 -12.06
C LEU A 20 -15.12 -36.82 -11.60
N ARG A 21 -16.00 -37.19 -12.53
CA ARG A 21 -17.29 -37.82 -12.23
C ARG A 21 -17.10 -39.17 -11.54
N HIS A 22 -16.18 -40.01 -12.03
CA HIS A 22 -15.87 -41.30 -11.41
C HIS A 22 -15.27 -41.13 -10.01
N VAL A 23 -14.31 -40.22 -9.83
CA VAL A 23 -13.73 -39.91 -8.51
C VAL A 23 -14.79 -39.44 -7.53
N SER A 24 -15.68 -38.54 -7.97
CA SER A 24 -16.80 -38.07 -7.14
C SER A 24 -17.73 -39.23 -6.73
N SER A 25 -18.03 -40.16 -7.64
CA SER A 25 -18.84 -41.36 -7.33
C SER A 25 -18.15 -42.34 -6.37
N LEU A 26 -16.82 -42.41 -6.36
CA LEU A 26 -16.08 -43.25 -5.41
C LEU A 26 -16.11 -42.69 -3.99
N HIS A 27 -16.18 -41.36 -3.85
CA HIS A 27 -16.26 -40.71 -2.55
C HIS A 27 -17.67 -40.74 -1.93
N THR A 28 -18.70 -41.09 -2.70
CA THR A 28 -20.07 -41.22 -2.17
C THR A 28 -20.26 -42.55 -1.44
N LYS A 29 -20.38 -42.50 -0.11
CA LYS A 29 -20.82 -43.64 0.70
C LYS A 29 -22.31 -43.89 0.45
N THR A 30 -22.67 -45.04 -0.09
CA THR A 30 -24.06 -45.48 -0.23
C THR A 30 -24.66 -45.74 1.16
N ILE A 31 -25.77 -45.08 1.47
CA ILE A 31 -26.52 -45.28 2.71
C ILE A 31 -27.75 -46.12 2.39
N ARG A 32 -27.90 -47.28 3.05
CA ARG A 32 -29.03 -48.20 2.81
C ARG A 32 -30.08 -48.17 3.91
N ASN A 33 -29.72 -47.70 5.11
CA ASN A 33 -30.61 -47.66 6.26
C ASN A 33 -30.73 -46.23 6.83
N LEU A 34 -31.95 -45.83 7.17
CA LEU A 34 -32.25 -44.56 7.85
C LEU A 34 -31.47 -44.37 9.17
N ALA A 35 -31.07 -45.46 9.84
CA ALA A 35 -30.28 -45.39 11.07
C ALA A 35 -28.88 -44.76 10.87
N ASP A 36 -28.35 -44.76 9.64
CA ASP A 36 -27.08 -44.11 9.32
C ASP A 36 -27.23 -42.58 9.14
N TYR A 37 -28.46 -42.07 9.05
CA TYR A 37 -28.70 -40.64 9.00
C TYR A 37 -28.63 -40.02 10.41
N PRO A 38 -28.07 -38.80 10.52
CA PRO A 38 -27.96 -38.09 11.80
C PRO A 38 -29.28 -37.97 12.56
N LYS A 39 -30.35 -37.59 11.85
CA LYS A 39 -31.66 -37.37 12.46
C LYS A 39 -32.78 -37.60 11.45
N VAL A 40 -33.80 -38.33 11.89
CA VAL A 40 -35.02 -38.62 11.12
C VAL A 40 -36.20 -38.33 12.03
N VAL A 41 -37.16 -37.55 11.53
CA VAL A 41 -38.38 -37.16 12.25
C VAL A 41 -39.57 -37.56 11.39
N TRP A 42 -40.41 -38.46 11.90
CA TRP A 42 -41.56 -38.97 11.17
C TRP A 42 -42.74 -38.02 11.29
N LEU A 43 -43.44 -37.76 10.19
CA LEU A 43 -44.65 -36.92 10.24
C LEU A 43 -45.81 -37.62 10.96
N SER A 44 -45.78 -38.95 11.11
CA SER A 44 -46.72 -39.71 11.93
C SER A 44 -46.65 -39.35 13.42
N ASP A 45 -45.50 -38.87 13.89
CA ASP A 45 -45.31 -38.53 15.31
C ASP A 45 -45.98 -37.19 15.68
N LEU A 46 -46.41 -36.42 14.68
CA LEU A 46 -47.11 -35.14 14.88
C LEU A 46 -48.58 -35.42 15.25
N PRO A 47 -49.04 -35.08 16.47
CA PRO A 47 -50.43 -35.23 16.84
C PRO A 47 -51.29 -34.11 16.24
N GLN A 48 -52.55 -34.41 15.92
CA GLN A 48 -53.55 -33.43 15.51
C GLN A 48 -53.98 -32.60 16.71
N ALA A 49 -53.36 -31.43 16.90
CA ALA A 49 -53.58 -30.53 18.03
C ALA A 49 -53.56 -29.06 17.58
N GLN A 50 -54.13 -28.16 18.39
CA GLN A 50 -54.09 -26.72 18.10
C GLN A 50 -52.65 -26.21 17.99
N GLY A 51 -52.33 -25.52 16.88
CA GLY A 51 -51.00 -24.98 16.62
C GLY A 51 -50.05 -25.93 15.89
N CYS A 52 -50.53 -27.11 15.47
CA CYS A 52 -49.83 -28.01 14.55
C CYS A 52 -50.64 -28.14 13.26
N SER A 53 -50.03 -27.89 12.11
CA SER A 53 -50.62 -28.17 10.80
C SER A 53 -49.62 -28.95 9.94
N THR A 54 -50.12 -29.87 9.12
CA THR A 54 -49.31 -30.52 8.08
C THR A 54 -50.15 -30.86 6.86
N GLN A 55 -49.58 -30.67 5.69
CA GLN A 55 -50.21 -31.05 4.41
C GLN A 55 -50.34 -32.57 4.22
N ALA A 56 -49.66 -33.37 5.05
CA ALA A 56 -49.77 -34.84 5.01
C ALA A 56 -51.20 -35.35 5.35
N TRP A 57 -51.94 -34.64 6.21
CA TRP A 57 -53.30 -34.97 6.60
C TRP A 57 -54.34 -34.69 5.48
N GLY A 58 -53.96 -33.91 4.47
CA GLY A 58 -54.84 -33.41 3.42
C GLY A 58 -54.76 -31.88 3.32
N ARG A 59 -55.08 -31.32 2.14
CA ARG A 59 -55.18 -29.85 2.00
C ARG A 59 -56.52 -29.40 2.57
N ASP A 60 -56.48 -28.59 3.63
CA ASP A 60 -57.62 -27.74 3.98
C ASP A 60 -57.68 -26.61 2.94
N THR A 61 -58.80 -26.50 2.22
CA THR A 61 -59.01 -25.53 1.13
C THR A 61 -58.94 -24.06 1.57
N ASP A 62 -58.83 -23.78 2.87
CA ASP A 62 -58.95 -22.44 3.46
C ASP A 62 -57.59 -21.81 3.86
N SER A 63 -56.47 -22.53 3.75
CA SER A 63 -55.12 -22.00 4.03
C SER A 63 -54.34 -21.70 2.75
N GLU A 64 -54.12 -20.41 2.46
CA GLU A 64 -53.33 -19.90 1.31
C GLU A 64 -51.81 -20.11 1.44
N SER A 65 -51.34 -20.74 2.53
CA SER A 65 -49.92 -20.94 2.81
C SER A 65 -49.37 -22.24 2.22
N ASP A 66 -48.30 -22.14 1.42
CA ASP A 66 -47.52 -23.28 0.87
C ASP A 66 -46.66 -24.02 1.94
N ASP A 67 -47.05 -23.95 3.21
CA ASP A 67 -46.31 -24.49 4.34
C ASP A 67 -46.60 -25.99 4.50
N TRP A 68 -45.56 -26.83 4.43
CA TRP A 68 -45.69 -28.28 4.58
C TRP A 68 -45.98 -28.69 6.01
N ILE A 69 -45.34 -28.02 6.97
CA ILE A 69 -45.47 -28.29 8.41
C ILE A 69 -45.37 -26.96 9.17
N GLU A 70 -46.34 -26.67 10.03
CA GLU A 70 -46.28 -25.62 11.03
C GLU A 70 -46.38 -26.24 12.42
N VAL A 71 -45.44 -25.94 13.32
CA VAL A 71 -45.50 -26.38 14.73
C VAL A 71 -45.19 -25.21 15.65
N ARG A 72 -46.19 -24.84 16.44
CA ARG A 72 -46.06 -23.80 17.46
C ARG A 72 -45.69 -24.38 18.82
N ASN A 73 -44.82 -23.69 19.55
CA ASN A 73 -44.54 -24.04 20.94
C ASN A 73 -45.77 -23.74 21.83
N LEU A 74 -46.31 -24.77 22.47
CA LEU A 74 -47.45 -24.66 23.38
C LEU A 74 -46.97 -24.58 24.84
N PRO A 75 -47.57 -23.70 25.68
CA PRO A 75 -47.26 -23.67 27.09
C PRO A 75 -47.64 -24.99 27.75
N LYS A 76 -46.80 -25.46 28.68
CA LYS A 76 -47.05 -26.68 29.45
C LYS A 76 -48.36 -26.55 30.24
N PRO A 77 -49.29 -27.51 30.15
CA PRO A 77 -50.52 -27.48 30.93
C PRO A 77 -50.20 -27.59 32.42
N SER A 78 -50.77 -26.70 33.24
CA SER A 78 -50.59 -26.72 34.70
C SER A 78 -51.26 -27.96 35.29
N ALA A 79 -50.54 -28.67 36.17
CA ALA A 79 -51.10 -29.82 36.88
C ALA A 79 -52.26 -29.37 37.78
N PRO A 80 -53.42 -30.07 37.76
CA PRO A 80 -54.52 -29.76 38.65
C PRO A 80 -54.08 -30.00 40.11
N GLN A 81 -54.60 -29.17 41.02
CA GLN A 81 -54.28 -29.29 42.45
C GLN A 81 -55.33 -30.16 43.13
N PRO A 82 -54.94 -31.12 44.00
CA PRO A 82 -55.90 -31.95 44.68
C PRO A 82 -56.79 -31.12 45.62
N PRO A 83 -58.07 -31.52 45.81
CA PRO A 83 -58.99 -30.87 46.75
C PRO A 83 -58.40 -30.77 48.15
N ALA A 84 -58.73 -29.70 48.89
CA ALA A 84 -58.17 -29.45 50.22
C ALA A 84 -58.35 -30.62 51.20
N VAL A 85 -59.46 -31.36 51.06
CA VAL A 85 -59.81 -32.54 51.89
C VAL A 85 -58.87 -33.73 51.62
N CYS A 86 -58.33 -33.83 50.42
CA CYS A 86 -57.49 -34.95 49.99
C CYS A 86 -55.99 -34.66 50.16
N ARG A 87 -55.57 -33.41 50.40
CA ARG A 87 -54.14 -33.00 50.41
C ARG A 87 -53.27 -33.82 51.34
N ASP A 88 -53.77 -34.16 52.52
CA ASP A 88 -53.03 -34.95 53.53
C ASP A 88 -52.96 -36.43 53.18
N TRP A 89 -53.88 -36.91 52.33
CA TRP A 89 -54.04 -38.31 51.95
C TRP A 89 -53.36 -38.65 50.62
N VAL A 90 -52.80 -37.70 49.88
CA VAL A 90 -52.19 -38.00 48.56
C VAL A 90 -50.73 -38.40 48.70
N ASP A 91 -50.31 -39.47 48.01
CA ASP A 91 -48.90 -39.75 47.79
C ASP A 91 -48.29 -38.71 46.82
N ALA A 92 -47.52 -37.77 47.39
CA ALA A 92 -46.86 -36.68 46.67
C ALA A 92 -45.91 -37.15 45.55
N SER A 93 -45.40 -38.38 45.62
CA SER A 93 -44.52 -38.94 44.59
C SER A 93 -45.31 -39.43 43.36
N SER A 94 -46.55 -39.87 43.57
CA SER A 94 -47.45 -40.34 42.51
C SER A 94 -48.03 -39.20 41.66
N LEU A 95 -48.23 -38.01 42.25
CA LEU A 95 -48.70 -36.79 41.58
C LEU A 95 -47.71 -36.22 40.55
N GLN A 96 -46.43 -36.56 40.64
CA GLN A 96 -45.40 -36.03 39.74
C GLN A 96 -45.38 -36.72 38.37
N HIS A 97 -45.95 -37.92 38.27
CA HIS A 97 -45.87 -38.76 37.08
C HIS A 97 -47.21 -38.76 36.33
N ALA A 98 -47.32 -37.99 35.24
CA ALA A 98 -48.55 -37.88 34.44
C ALA A 98 -49.07 -39.22 33.84
N ARG A 99 -48.21 -40.26 33.78
CA ARG A 99 -48.56 -41.61 33.29
C ARG A 99 -49.02 -42.58 34.38
N CYS A 100 -48.91 -42.19 35.64
CA CYS A 100 -49.36 -43.01 36.77
C CYS A 100 -50.61 -42.39 37.36
N GLU A 101 -51.66 -43.19 37.54
CA GLU A 101 -52.83 -42.74 38.29
C GLU A 101 -52.41 -42.48 39.75
N PRO A 102 -52.65 -41.28 40.28
CA PRO A 102 -52.19 -40.91 41.61
C PRO A 102 -52.97 -41.71 42.65
N LYS A 103 -52.28 -42.10 43.72
CA LYS A 103 -52.81 -42.98 44.76
C LYS A 103 -53.00 -42.23 46.07
N LEU A 104 -54.06 -42.59 46.79
CA LEU A 104 -54.24 -42.19 48.17
C LEU A 104 -53.43 -43.11 49.10
N LEU A 105 -52.89 -42.53 50.17
CA LEU A 105 -52.31 -43.22 51.30
C LEU A 105 -53.42 -43.97 52.05
N THR A 106 -53.14 -45.20 52.48
CA THR A 106 -54.11 -46.03 53.20
C THR A 106 -54.29 -45.61 54.66
N GLU A 107 -53.26 -44.99 55.25
CA GLU A 107 -53.20 -44.55 56.65
C GLU A 107 -52.45 -43.22 56.71
N ILE A 108 -52.96 -42.25 57.48
CA ILE A 108 -52.28 -40.99 57.77
C ILE A 108 -52.18 -40.80 59.29
N THR A 109 -51.10 -40.16 59.75
CA THR A 109 -50.92 -39.77 61.14
C THR A 109 -51.23 -38.29 61.29
N ARG A 110 -52.27 -37.95 62.07
CA ARG A 110 -52.62 -36.56 62.41
C ARG A 110 -52.28 -36.25 63.86
N GLU A 111 -51.72 -35.06 64.05
CA GLU A 111 -51.45 -34.47 65.36
C GLU A 111 -52.73 -33.80 65.86
N VAL A 112 -53.42 -34.43 66.80
CA VAL A 112 -54.64 -33.88 67.41
C VAL A 112 -54.32 -33.37 68.82
N PRO A 113 -54.82 -32.18 69.21
CA PRO A 113 -54.75 -31.73 70.60
C PRO A 113 -55.45 -32.74 71.51
N ALA A 114 -54.80 -33.14 72.60
CA ALA A 114 -55.39 -34.10 73.54
C ALA A 114 -56.69 -33.53 74.13
N ASP A 115 -57.81 -34.25 73.99
CA ASP A 115 -59.02 -33.94 74.76
C ASP A 115 -58.69 -34.03 76.25
N THR A 116 -58.87 -32.92 76.97
CA THR A 116 -58.62 -32.80 78.41
C THR A 116 -59.54 -33.70 79.22
N SER A 117 -59.21 -34.99 79.33
CA SER A 117 -59.80 -35.93 80.30
C SER A 117 -59.06 -37.27 80.38
N ASP A 118 -57.72 -37.25 80.49
CA ASP A 118 -56.96 -38.41 80.97
C ASP A 118 -55.86 -37.96 81.97
N PRO A 119 -55.92 -38.34 83.26
CA PRO A 119 -55.07 -37.77 84.31
C PRO A 119 -53.69 -38.44 84.45
N ASN A 120 -53.17 -39.10 83.41
CA ASN A 120 -51.99 -39.97 83.54
C ASN A 120 -50.96 -39.86 82.39
N LEU A 121 -50.76 -38.68 81.80
CA LEU A 121 -49.65 -38.42 80.88
C LEU A 121 -48.90 -37.12 81.22
N ASP A 122 -47.60 -37.24 81.51
CA ASP A 122 -46.65 -36.13 81.67
C ASP A 122 -46.15 -35.63 80.30
N ASN A 123 -47.00 -34.92 79.56
CA ASN A 123 -46.66 -33.83 78.62
C ASN A 123 -47.93 -33.40 77.84
N PRO A 124 -48.31 -32.11 77.86
CA PRO A 124 -49.23 -31.57 76.86
C PRO A 124 -48.39 -31.41 75.56
N ASP A 125 -48.82 -31.73 74.35
CA ASP A 125 -50.01 -31.19 73.71
C ASP A 125 -50.38 -31.92 72.40
N ILE A 126 -49.81 -33.09 72.09
CA ILE A 126 -50.02 -33.72 70.77
C ILE A 126 -50.12 -35.24 70.91
N VAL A 127 -51.29 -35.80 70.58
CA VAL A 127 -51.47 -37.24 70.40
C VAL A 127 -51.46 -37.55 68.91
N LEU A 128 -50.57 -38.46 68.49
CA LEU A 128 -50.55 -38.97 67.13
C LEU A 128 -51.70 -39.96 66.97
N ARG A 129 -52.73 -39.55 66.21
CA ARG A 129 -53.87 -40.41 65.87
C ARG A 129 -53.68 -40.96 64.46
N GLU A 130 -53.69 -42.28 64.36
CA GLU A 130 -53.72 -42.98 63.07
C GLU A 130 -55.16 -42.95 62.55
N GLU A 131 -55.38 -42.26 61.43
CA GLU A 131 -56.66 -42.25 60.71
C GLU A 131 -56.57 -43.18 59.49
N LYS A 132 -57.56 -44.04 59.32
CA LYS A 132 -57.67 -44.94 58.16
C LYS A 132 -58.57 -44.36 57.09
N LEU A 133 -58.23 -44.58 55.83
CA LEU A 133 -59.01 -44.06 54.69
C LEU A 133 -60.46 -44.58 54.68
N GLU A 134 -60.71 -45.74 55.29
CA GLU A 134 -62.03 -46.37 55.43
C GLU A 134 -63.02 -45.53 56.26
N ASP A 135 -62.52 -44.71 57.19
CA ASP A 135 -63.34 -43.89 58.09
C ASP A 135 -63.77 -42.55 57.45
N HIS A 136 -63.27 -42.22 56.25
CA HIS A 136 -63.51 -40.94 55.57
C HIS A 136 -64.05 -41.12 54.13
N PRO A 137 -65.34 -41.47 53.97
CA PRO A 137 -65.95 -41.64 52.64
C PRO A 137 -65.94 -40.35 51.81
N GLU A 138 -65.99 -39.17 52.45
CA GLU A 138 -65.93 -37.85 51.81
C GLU A 138 -64.62 -37.62 51.04
N VAL A 139 -63.49 -38.15 51.55
CA VAL A 139 -62.17 -38.05 50.89
C VAL A 139 -62.16 -38.89 49.61
N ARG A 140 -62.76 -40.09 49.66
CA ARG A 140 -62.83 -41.01 48.53
C ARG A 140 -63.72 -40.47 47.41
N GLU A 141 -64.89 -39.95 47.73
CA GLU A 141 -65.79 -39.34 46.74
C GLU A 141 -65.19 -38.07 46.10
N ALA A 142 -64.53 -37.22 46.90
CA ALA A 142 -63.83 -36.04 46.39
C ALA A 142 -62.65 -36.41 45.47
N TRP A 143 -61.93 -37.49 45.80
CA TRP A 143 -60.84 -38.01 44.99
C TRP A 143 -61.30 -38.62 43.67
N GLU A 144 -62.39 -39.41 43.68
CA GLU A 144 -62.98 -39.97 42.47
C GLU A 144 -63.46 -38.86 41.52
N LYS A 145 -64.11 -37.81 42.05
CA LYS A 145 -64.48 -36.62 41.26
C LYS A 145 -63.28 -35.88 40.68
N TYR A 146 -62.21 -35.72 41.46
CA TYR A 146 -60.96 -35.12 41.00
C TYR A 146 -60.30 -35.94 39.88
N LEU A 147 -60.25 -37.27 40.03
CA LEU A 147 -59.70 -38.16 39.01
C LEU A 147 -60.47 -38.07 37.70
N GLU A 148 -61.81 -38.08 37.76
CA GLU A 148 -62.67 -38.09 36.59
C GLU A 148 -62.74 -36.74 35.87
N HIS A 149 -62.86 -35.64 36.61
CA HIS A 149 -63.12 -34.31 36.03
C HIS A 149 -61.87 -33.44 35.83
N GLU A 150 -60.82 -33.62 36.61
CA GLU A 150 -59.62 -32.78 36.53
C GLU A 150 -58.39 -33.56 36.03
N TRP A 151 -58.09 -34.71 36.63
CA TRP A 151 -56.86 -35.45 36.33
C TRP A 151 -56.88 -36.13 34.96
N ARG A 152 -57.90 -36.94 34.64
CA ARG A 152 -57.98 -37.66 33.34
C ARG A 152 -57.98 -36.69 32.14
N PRO A 153 -58.80 -35.62 32.13
CA PRO A 153 -58.75 -34.63 31.04
C PRO A 153 -57.41 -33.87 30.97
N TRP A 154 -56.75 -33.65 32.11
CA TRP A 154 -55.40 -33.10 32.13
C TRP A 154 -54.36 -34.08 31.58
N CYS A 155 -54.44 -35.37 31.90
CA CYS A 155 -53.54 -36.41 31.37
C CYS A 155 -53.63 -36.49 29.85
N GLU A 156 -54.83 -36.46 29.27
CA GLU A 156 -55.03 -36.42 27.81
C GLU A 156 -54.37 -35.17 27.21
N LYS A 157 -54.64 -33.98 27.76
CA LYS A 157 -54.01 -32.73 27.30
C LYS A 157 -52.49 -32.75 27.45
N TYR A 158 -51.99 -33.31 28.55
CA TYR A 158 -50.57 -33.43 28.83
C TYR A 158 -49.90 -34.43 27.87
N GLU A 159 -50.56 -35.53 27.53
CA GLU A 159 -50.04 -36.50 26.57
C GLU A 159 -49.97 -35.91 25.17
N THR A 160 -51.02 -35.22 24.71
CA THR A 160 -51.00 -34.46 23.45
C THR A 160 -49.89 -33.42 23.46
N TRP A 161 -49.79 -32.61 24.52
CA TRP A 161 -48.71 -31.62 24.68
C TRP A 161 -47.32 -32.28 24.68
N SER A 162 -47.13 -33.40 25.37
CA SER A 162 -45.85 -34.11 25.44
C SER A 162 -45.41 -34.62 24.08
N ARG A 163 -46.34 -35.08 23.24
CA ARG A 163 -46.05 -35.50 21.86
C ARG A 163 -45.69 -34.30 20.99
N VAL A 164 -46.47 -33.21 21.03
CA VAL A 164 -46.15 -31.95 20.32
C VAL A 164 -44.79 -31.42 20.75
N HIS A 165 -44.52 -31.38 22.05
CA HIS A 165 -43.27 -30.88 22.61
C HIS A 165 -42.07 -31.75 22.22
N ALA A 166 -42.21 -33.08 22.22
CA ALA A 166 -41.17 -33.98 21.74
C ALA A 166 -40.85 -33.76 20.25
N PHE A 167 -41.89 -33.58 19.42
CA PHE A 167 -41.72 -33.24 18.01
C PHE A 167 -41.06 -31.87 17.81
N TYR A 168 -41.51 -30.86 18.56
CA TYR A 168 -40.93 -29.52 18.56
C TYR A 168 -39.45 -29.53 18.96
N ALA A 169 -39.09 -30.27 20.01
CA ALA A 169 -37.71 -30.44 20.45
C ALA A 169 -36.85 -31.07 19.34
N ASN A 170 -37.38 -32.07 18.62
CA ASN A 170 -36.69 -32.66 17.48
C ASN A 170 -36.45 -31.65 16.33
N LEU A 171 -37.45 -30.81 16.00
CA LEU A 171 -37.27 -29.72 15.03
C LEU A 171 -36.27 -28.68 15.51
N PHE A 172 -36.29 -28.36 16.80
CA PHE A 172 -35.36 -27.41 17.40
C PHE A 172 -33.91 -27.90 17.30
N ASP A 173 -33.65 -29.17 17.57
CA ASP A 173 -32.34 -29.78 17.38
C ASP A 173 -31.89 -29.74 15.90
N ILE A 174 -32.79 -30.09 14.96
CA ILE A 174 -32.51 -29.99 13.53
C ILE A 174 -32.13 -28.55 13.15
N ASN A 175 -32.87 -27.55 13.63
CA ASN A 175 -32.56 -26.14 13.38
C ASN A 175 -31.21 -25.73 13.97
N GLN A 176 -30.84 -26.21 15.17
CA GLN A 176 -29.51 -25.96 15.73
C GLN A 176 -28.40 -26.58 14.88
N GLU A 177 -28.58 -27.81 14.40
CA GLU A 177 -27.61 -28.48 13.55
C GLU A 177 -27.49 -27.80 12.18
N LEU A 178 -28.61 -27.39 11.57
CA LEU A 178 -28.62 -26.61 10.32
C LEU A 178 -27.93 -25.24 10.50
N LYS A 179 -28.10 -24.57 11.64
CA LYS A 179 -27.36 -23.32 11.92
C LYS A 179 -25.87 -23.55 12.10
N ARG A 180 -25.46 -24.68 12.70
CA ARG A 180 -24.05 -25.02 12.95
C ARG A 180 -23.33 -25.55 11.71
N LEU A 181 -24.00 -26.39 10.92
CA LEU A 181 -23.40 -27.20 9.84
C LEU A 181 -24.25 -27.18 8.55
N GLY A 182 -25.11 -26.19 8.33
CA GLY A 182 -26.03 -26.12 7.17
C GLY A 182 -25.36 -26.06 5.79
N GLU A 183 -24.05 -25.86 5.73
CA GLU A 183 -23.26 -26.04 4.50
C GLU A 183 -23.05 -27.52 4.15
N GLN A 184 -22.86 -28.35 5.18
CA GLN A 184 -22.55 -29.78 5.02
C GLN A 184 -23.82 -30.62 5.06
N TYR A 185 -24.88 -30.13 5.70
CA TYR A 185 -26.14 -30.84 5.86
C TYR A 185 -27.25 -30.17 5.06
N GLU A 186 -28.18 -30.99 4.58
CA GLU A 186 -29.44 -30.57 3.96
C GLU A 186 -30.60 -31.23 4.70
N LEU A 187 -31.74 -30.55 4.65
CA LEU A 187 -33.00 -31.08 5.12
C LEU A 187 -33.81 -31.55 3.90
N VAL A 188 -34.26 -32.79 3.95
CA VAL A 188 -35.01 -33.42 2.86
C VAL A 188 -36.26 -34.06 3.44
N LEU A 189 -37.39 -33.86 2.76
CA LEU A 189 -38.61 -34.64 2.97
C LEU A 189 -38.49 -35.93 2.16
N GLY A 190 -38.35 -37.06 2.84
CA GLY A 190 -38.37 -38.39 2.26
C GLY A 190 -39.80 -38.91 2.16
N ILE A 191 -40.16 -39.50 1.01
CA ILE A 191 -41.47 -40.08 0.74
C ILE A 191 -41.28 -41.49 0.14
N GLY A 192 -42.16 -42.42 0.49
CA GLY A 192 -42.10 -43.79 -0.03
C GLY A 192 -40.95 -44.58 0.62
N LEU A 193 -41.12 -45.00 1.86
CA LEU A 193 -40.17 -45.84 2.59
C LEU A 193 -40.13 -47.25 1.98
N LEU A 194 -39.00 -47.61 1.38
CA LEU A 194 -38.71 -48.97 0.93
C LEU A 194 -38.09 -49.77 2.08
N VAL A 195 -38.72 -50.88 2.44
CA VAL A 195 -38.19 -51.89 3.36
C VAL A 195 -37.97 -53.19 2.60
N TRP A 196 -36.70 -53.62 2.49
CA TRP A 196 -36.36 -54.83 1.75
C TRP A 196 -35.10 -55.50 2.31
N GLN A 197 -35.14 -56.81 2.49
CA GLN A 197 -33.98 -57.64 2.80
C GLN A 197 -33.47 -58.32 1.53
N LEU A 198 -32.28 -57.91 1.11
CA LEU A 198 -31.61 -58.43 -0.06
C LEU A 198 -31.18 -59.89 0.18
N PRO A 199 -31.10 -60.72 -0.88
CA PRO A 199 -30.61 -62.10 -0.81
C PRO A 199 -29.19 -62.22 -0.20
N GLY A 200 -28.38 -61.15 -0.29
CA GLY A 200 -27.05 -61.05 0.33
C GLY A 200 -27.05 -60.70 1.83
N GLY A 201 -28.20 -60.73 2.52
CA GLY A 201 -28.33 -60.45 3.95
C GLY A 201 -28.32 -58.97 4.33
N GLN A 202 -28.17 -58.07 3.36
CA GLN A 202 -28.23 -56.63 3.56
C GLN A 202 -29.68 -56.16 3.69
N THR A 203 -29.93 -55.20 4.59
CA THR A 203 -31.26 -54.61 4.77
C THR A 203 -31.28 -53.19 4.23
N ILE A 204 -32.31 -52.91 3.42
CA ILE A 204 -32.64 -51.58 2.94
C ILE A 204 -33.84 -51.11 3.73
N ARG A 205 -33.70 -49.94 4.34
CA ARG A 205 -34.79 -49.19 4.95
C ARG A 205 -34.52 -47.72 4.64
N ARG A 206 -35.05 -47.23 3.52
CA ARG A 206 -34.76 -45.87 3.02
C ARG A 206 -35.91 -45.36 2.13
N HIS A 207 -36.16 -44.06 2.18
CA HIS A 207 -37.11 -43.39 1.29
C HIS A 207 -36.61 -43.35 -0.15
N VAL A 208 -37.52 -43.57 -1.09
CA VAL A 208 -37.23 -43.67 -2.53
C VAL A 208 -37.41 -42.32 -3.23
N ILE A 209 -38.29 -41.47 -2.73
CA ILE A 209 -38.49 -40.11 -3.23
C ILE A 209 -37.93 -39.11 -2.21
N ALA A 210 -37.17 -38.14 -2.68
CA ALA A 210 -36.58 -37.06 -1.89
C ALA A 210 -37.05 -35.71 -2.43
N ALA A 211 -37.52 -34.84 -1.54
CA ALA A 211 -37.89 -33.45 -1.83
C ALA A 211 -37.08 -32.50 -0.93
N ASN A 212 -36.53 -31.44 -1.49
CA ASN A 212 -35.74 -30.47 -0.74
C ASN A 212 -36.66 -29.62 0.15
N ALA A 213 -36.36 -29.61 1.45
CA ALA A 213 -37.11 -28.86 2.44
C ALA A 213 -36.28 -27.69 2.98
N LEU A 214 -36.94 -26.58 3.31
CA LEU A 214 -36.38 -25.47 4.06
C LEU A 214 -37.10 -25.36 5.40
N MET A 215 -36.33 -25.24 6.48
CA MET A 215 -36.87 -25.01 7.82
C MET A 215 -36.61 -23.56 8.24
N GLN A 216 -37.65 -22.89 8.72
CA GLN A 216 -37.60 -21.55 9.27
C GLN A 216 -38.09 -21.55 10.73
N PHE A 217 -37.51 -20.67 11.53
CA PHE A 217 -37.88 -20.49 12.93
C PHE A 217 -38.28 -19.04 13.16
N ASP A 218 -39.55 -18.83 13.50
CA ASP A 218 -40.03 -17.53 13.97
C ASP A 218 -39.84 -17.44 15.49
N ALA A 219 -38.88 -16.63 15.91
CA ALA A 219 -38.57 -16.42 17.31
C ALA A 219 -39.64 -15.61 18.06
N ALA A 220 -40.43 -14.78 17.37
CA ALA A 220 -41.48 -13.96 18.00
C ALA A 220 -42.71 -14.81 18.33
N LEU A 221 -43.09 -15.71 17.42
CA LEU A 221 -44.24 -16.61 17.60
C LEU A 221 -43.87 -17.94 18.27
N GLY A 222 -42.57 -18.28 18.29
CA GLY A 222 -42.07 -19.57 18.77
C GLY A 222 -42.47 -20.73 17.84
N THR A 223 -42.61 -20.46 16.55
CA THR A 223 -43.14 -21.39 15.54
C THR A 223 -42.05 -21.87 14.60
N PHE A 224 -42.06 -23.17 14.31
CA PHE A 224 -41.28 -23.76 13.22
C PHE A 224 -42.15 -23.92 11.99
N LEU A 225 -41.62 -23.49 10.84
CA LEU A 225 -42.23 -23.62 9.53
C LEU A 225 -41.31 -24.47 8.64
N VAL A 226 -41.87 -25.49 8.00
CA VAL A 226 -41.18 -26.27 6.97
C VAL A 226 -41.87 -26.01 5.65
N GLN A 227 -41.10 -25.60 4.65
CA GLN A 227 -41.56 -25.17 3.33
C GLN A 227 -40.75 -25.87 2.24
N PRO A 228 -41.22 -25.86 0.98
CA PRO A 228 -40.36 -26.20 -0.15
C PRO A 228 -39.12 -25.31 -0.15
N HIS A 229 -38.01 -25.87 -0.63
CA HIS A 229 -36.81 -25.08 -0.85
C HIS A 229 -37.08 -23.91 -1.83
N THR A 230 -36.32 -22.82 -1.74
CA THR A 230 -36.52 -21.60 -2.55
C THR A 230 -36.48 -21.83 -4.07
N ASP A 231 -35.88 -22.95 -4.47
CA ASP A 231 -35.62 -23.38 -5.84
C ASP A 231 -36.67 -24.41 -6.32
N GLY A 232 -37.75 -24.59 -5.52
CA GLY A 232 -38.73 -25.66 -5.64
C GLY A 232 -38.39 -26.87 -4.79
N ALA A 233 -39.38 -27.76 -4.58
CA ALA A 233 -39.19 -29.01 -3.86
C ALA A 233 -38.24 -29.97 -4.61
N LYS A 234 -38.15 -29.84 -5.96
CA LYS A 234 -37.31 -30.66 -6.85
C LYS A 234 -37.43 -32.14 -6.51
N LEU A 235 -38.58 -32.74 -6.82
CA LEU A 235 -38.86 -34.15 -6.53
C LEU A 235 -37.85 -35.04 -7.27
N ARG A 236 -37.13 -35.88 -6.51
CA ARG A 236 -36.09 -36.76 -7.05
C ARG A 236 -36.30 -38.19 -6.62
N LEU A 237 -36.04 -39.09 -7.56
CA LEU A 237 -35.99 -40.52 -7.30
C LEU A 237 -34.57 -40.90 -6.85
N GLU A 238 -34.46 -41.62 -5.74
CA GLU A 238 -33.21 -42.14 -5.20
C GLU A 238 -33.25 -43.66 -5.18
N LEU A 239 -32.49 -44.31 -6.08
CA LEU A 239 -32.36 -45.76 -6.20
C LEU A 239 -30.93 -46.28 -5.98
N ASP A 240 -30.03 -45.43 -5.49
CA ASP A 240 -28.61 -45.76 -5.26
C ASP A 240 -28.38 -46.85 -4.22
N MET A 241 -29.36 -47.13 -3.36
CA MET A 241 -29.29 -48.18 -2.35
C MET A 241 -29.38 -49.59 -2.98
N LEU A 242 -29.86 -49.69 -4.22
CA LEU A 242 -30.04 -50.92 -4.98
C LEU A 242 -28.83 -51.17 -5.89
N ASP A 243 -28.49 -52.45 -6.07
CA ASP A 243 -27.42 -52.83 -6.99
C ASP A 243 -27.96 -52.91 -8.44
N LEU A 244 -27.08 -52.76 -9.44
CA LEU A 244 -27.46 -52.73 -10.87
C LEU A 244 -28.22 -53.98 -11.34
N GLU A 245 -28.04 -55.12 -10.67
CA GLU A 245 -28.72 -56.38 -10.99
C GLU A 245 -30.21 -56.37 -10.60
N GLN A 246 -30.61 -55.47 -9.70
CA GLN A 246 -31.97 -55.37 -9.17
C GLN A 246 -32.80 -54.29 -9.87
N LEU A 247 -32.18 -53.47 -10.71
CA LEU A 247 -32.81 -52.35 -11.39
C LEU A 247 -33.00 -52.69 -12.88
N PRO A 248 -34.25 -52.83 -13.35
CA PRO A 248 -34.50 -52.92 -14.78
C PRO A 248 -34.04 -51.65 -15.50
N PRO A 249 -33.50 -51.75 -16.73
CA PRO A 249 -33.06 -50.59 -17.48
C PRO A 249 -34.24 -49.65 -17.80
N GLY A 250 -34.08 -48.36 -17.53
CA GLY A 250 -35.07 -47.31 -17.86
C GLY A 250 -36.10 -46.98 -16.78
N VAL A 251 -36.13 -47.70 -15.65
CA VAL A 251 -37.09 -47.45 -14.55
C VAL A 251 -36.96 -46.03 -13.98
N GLU A 252 -35.73 -45.55 -13.79
CA GLU A 252 -35.47 -44.20 -13.30
C GLU A 252 -36.10 -43.13 -14.21
N GLN A 253 -35.98 -43.30 -15.53
CA GLN A 253 -36.50 -42.35 -16.51
C GLN A 253 -38.03 -42.33 -16.49
N SER A 254 -38.67 -43.51 -16.60
CA SER A 254 -40.13 -43.61 -16.61
C SER A 254 -40.79 -43.08 -15.33
N VAL A 255 -40.21 -43.38 -14.16
CA VAL A 255 -40.75 -42.86 -12.89
C VAL A 255 -40.46 -41.37 -12.73
N SER A 256 -39.30 -40.88 -13.18
CA SER A 256 -38.99 -39.45 -13.15
C SER A 256 -39.91 -38.61 -14.04
N GLU A 257 -40.40 -39.15 -15.17
CA GLU A 257 -41.39 -38.50 -16.02
C GLU A 257 -42.73 -38.34 -15.29
N ILE A 258 -43.20 -39.38 -14.59
CA ILE A 258 -44.42 -39.31 -13.75
C ILE A 258 -44.26 -38.27 -12.64
N LEU A 259 -43.07 -38.15 -12.05
CA LEU A 259 -42.79 -37.13 -11.03
C LEU A 259 -42.79 -35.71 -11.59
N ARG A 260 -42.46 -35.51 -12.87
CA ARG A 260 -42.55 -34.19 -13.52
C ARG A 260 -43.99 -33.74 -13.72
N ASP A 261 -44.93 -34.67 -13.92
CA ASP A 261 -46.36 -34.37 -14.04
C ASP A 261 -46.95 -33.81 -12.74
N ALA A 262 -46.33 -34.10 -11.59
CA ALA A 262 -46.72 -33.56 -10.27
C ALA A 262 -46.29 -32.09 -10.05
N ALA A 263 -45.67 -31.44 -11.05
CA ALA A 263 -45.25 -30.03 -11.01
C ALA A 263 -44.46 -29.62 -9.73
N ASP A 264 -43.58 -30.51 -9.26
CA ASP A 264 -42.76 -30.34 -8.05
C ASP A 264 -43.54 -30.24 -6.71
N ASP A 265 -44.80 -30.69 -6.63
CA ASP A 265 -45.54 -30.77 -5.36
C ASP A 265 -45.41 -32.15 -4.68
N PRO A 266 -44.75 -32.27 -3.50
CA PRO A 266 -44.66 -33.52 -2.75
C PRO A 266 -45.99 -33.99 -2.12
N TRP A 267 -47.05 -33.18 -2.18
CA TRP A 267 -48.35 -33.52 -1.60
C TRP A 267 -49.42 -33.86 -2.63
N ASP A 268 -49.08 -33.90 -3.92
CA ASP A 268 -49.95 -34.41 -4.97
C ASP A 268 -50.04 -35.95 -4.89
N LYS A 269 -50.82 -36.41 -3.89
CA LYS A 269 -51.05 -37.83 -3.58
C LYS A 269 -51.35 -38.69 -4.80
N PRO A 270 -52.24 -38.33 -5.76
CA PRO A 270 -52.52 -39.20 -6.90
C PRO A 270 -51.30 -39.42 -7.80
N CYS A 271 -50.46 -38.41 -8.04
CA CYS A 271 -49.27 -38.56 -8.87
C CYS A 271 -48.16 -39.33 -8.15
N ILE A 272 -47.95 -39.05 -6.86
CA ILE A 272 -46.93 -39.74 -6.06
C ILE A 272 -47.31 -41.20 -5.84
N ASN A 273 -48.57 -41.50 -5.52
CA ASN A 273 -49.03 -42.87 -5.33
C ASN A 273 -48.92 -43.66 -6.64
N LYS A 274 -49.17 -43.05 -7.80
CA LYS A 274 -48.89 -43.66 -9.11
C LYS A 274 -47.40 -43.94 -9.30
N ALA A 275 -46.52 -42.99 -9.00
CA ALA A 275 -45.08 -43.17 -9.12
C ALA A 275 -44.57 -44.32 -8.23
N LEU A 276 -44.99 -44.37 -6.96
CA LEU A 276 -44.61 -45.42 -6.00
C LEU A 276 -45.19 -46.79 -6.38
N THR A 277 -46.44 -46.84 -6.87
CA THR A 277 -47.06 -48.08 -7.34
C THR A 277 -46.35 -48.61 -8.59
N SER A 278 -46.06 -47.74 -9.56
CA SER A 278 -45.28 -48.13 -10.75
C SER A 278 -43.91 -48.66 -10.34
N LEU A 279 -43.23 -48.00 -9.41
CA LEU A 279 -41.94 -48.44 -8.91
C LEU A 279 -42.01 -49.80 -8.20
N ALA A 280 -43.04 -50.03 -7.39
CA ALA A 280 -43.29 -51.32 -6.76
C ALA A 280 -43.36 -52.45 -7.81
N HIS A 281 -44.15 -52.24 -8.87
CA HIS A 281 -44.30 -53.22 -9.95
C HIS A 281 -43.02 -53.46 -10.76
N TYR A 282 -42.10 -52.49 -10.82
CA TYR A 282 -40.81 -52.66 -11.49
C TYR A 282 -39.78 -53.43 -10.65
N LEU A 283 -39.82 -53.30 -9.32
CA LEU A 283 -38.81 -53.89 -8.43
C LEU A 283 -38.99 -55.40 -8.24
N ASP A 284 -40.20 -55.85 -7.91
CA ASP A 284 -40.48 -57.27 -7.67
C ASP A 284 -41.98 -57.57 -7.90
N PRO A 285 -42.34 -58.73 -8.48
CA PRO A 285 -43.74 -59.11 -8.66
C PRO A 285 -44.55 -59.22 -7.36
N GLY A 286 -43.89 -59.47 -6.22
CA GLY A 286 -44.49 -59.52 -4.89
C GLY A 286 -44.39 -58.21 -4.12
N CYS A 287 -43.92 -57.12 -4.73
CA CYS A 287 -43.82 -55.81 -4.09
C CYS A 287 -45.21 -55.21 -3.87
N VAL A 288 -45.48 -54.76 -2.64
CA VAL A 288 -46.75 -54.12 -2.28
C VAL A 288 -46.50 -52.67 -1.90
N TYR A 289 -47.32 -51.78 -2.45
CA TYR A 289 -47.40 -50.38 -2.04
C TYR A 289 -48.55 -50.18 -1.04
N GLU A 290 -48.25 -49.54 0.08
CA GLU A 290 -49.20 -49.19 1.14
C GLU A 290 -49.28 -47.67 1.33
N ASP A 291 -50.49 -47.11 1.18
CA ASP A 291 -50.77 -45.70 1.47
C ASP A 291 -51.05 -45.51 2.97
N SER A 292 -49.97 -45.52 3.77
CA SER A 292 -50.01 -45.26 5.21
C SER A 292 -49.00 -44.18 5.59
N LEU A 293 -49.37 -43.32 6.55
CA LEU A 293 -48.47 -42.32 7.13
C LEU A 293 -47.52 -42.94 8.16
N GLU A 294 -47.89 -44.08 8.75
CA GLU A 294 -47.07 -44.77 9.75
C GLU A 294 -45.99 -45.61 9.06
N ALA A 295 -44.78 -45.55 9.61
CA ALA A 295 -43.71 -46.40 9.14
C ALA A 295 -43.95 -47.87 9.58
N PRO A 296 -43.75 -48.86 8.69
CA PRO A 296 -43.86 -50.27 9.06
C PRO A 296 -42.94 -50.61 10.23
N SER A 297 -43.48 -51.33 11.22
CA SER A 297 -42.76 -51.82 12.40
C SER A 297 -41.69 -52.85 12.05
N THR A 298 -41.83 -53.49 10.89
CA THR A 298 -40.91 -54.51 10.40
C THR A 298 -39.63 -53.85 9.86
N ASN A 299 -38.47 -54.28 10.36
CA ASN A 299 -37.17 -53.75 9.95
C ASN A 299 -36.61 -54.41 8.68
N ALA A 300 -37.12 -55.59 8.32
CA ALA A 300 -36.64 -56.38 7.19
C ALA A 300 -37.77 -57.30 6.69
N SER A 301 -38.01 -57.30 5.38
CA SER A 301 -38.97 -58.18 4.71
C SER A 301 -38.29 -58.84 3.52
N SER A 302 -38.55 -60.14 3.30
CA SER A 302 -38.01 -60.87 2.15
C SER A 302 -38.59 -60.36 0.83
N THR A 303 -39.84 -59.89 0.85
CA THR A 303 -40.47 -59.16 -0.25
C THR A 303 -40.34 -57.66 -0.01
N PRO A 304 -40.05 -56.84 -1.04
CA PRO A 304 -39.99 -55.39 -0.88
C PRO A 304 -41.37 -54.82 -0.53
N ILE A 305 -41.41 -53.91 0.43
CA ILE A 305 -42.62 -53.18 0.82
C ILE A 305 -42.32 -51.69 0.68
N ILE A 306 -43.20 -50.95 0.00
CA ILE A 306 -43.11 -49.49 -0.13
C ILE A 306 -44.29 -48.87 0.61
N THR A 307 -44.02 -48.04 1.62
CA THR A 307 -45.06 -47.34 2.38
C THR A 307 -44.92 -45.82 2.18
N PHE A 308 -46.02 -45.08 2.00
CA PHE A 308 -45.96 -43.63 1.77
C PHE A 308 -45.17 -42.87 2.86
N ALA A 309 -45.39 -43.19 4.13
CA ALA A 309 -44.63 -42.83 5.34
C ALA A 309 -43.61 -41.66 5.21
N PRO A 310 -44.09 -40.41 5.14
CA PRO A 310 -43.22 -39.25 4.96
C PRO A 310 -42.39 -38.94 6.21
N ALA A 311 -41.14 -38.54 6.03
CA ALA A 311 -40.23 -38.16 7.11
C ALA A 311 -39.32 -37.00 6.75
N LEU A 312 -39.02 -36.14 7.71
CA LEU A 312 -37.95 -35.15 7.61
C LEU A 312 -36.61 -35.80 7.95
N ILE A 313 -35.67 -35.71 7.02
CA ILE A 313 -34.35 -36.33 7.12
C ILE A 313 -33.31 -35.23 7.08
N LEU A 314 -32.52 -35.14 8.14
CA LEU A 314 -31.31 -34.32 8.16
C LEU A 314 -30.14 -35.20 7.74
N ARG A 315 -29.54 -34.90 6.60
CA ARG A 315 -28.43 -35.70 6.03
C ARG A 315 -27.33 -34.82 5.48
N LYS A 316 -26.15 -35.39 5.24
CA LYS A 316 -25.07 -34.67 4.57
C LYS A 316 -25.45 -34.40 3.10
N ARG A 317 -25.14 -33.20 2.60
CA ARG A 317 -25.36 -32.83 1.20
C ARG A 317 -24.71 -33.86 0.29
N SER A 318 -25.49 -34.37 -0.65
CA SER A 318 -25.01 -35.42 -1.56
C SER A 318 -24.10 -34.81 -2.64
N PHE A 319 -23.01 -35.51 -2.98
CA PHE A 319 -22.19 -35.17 -4.15
C PHE A 319 -22.89 -35.50 -5.49
N ARG A 320 -24.13 -36.01 -5.45
CA ARG A 320 -24.89 -36.30 -6.67
C ARG A 320 -25.20 -35.05 -7.49
N GLY A 321 -25.43 -33.91 -6.84
CA GLY A 321 -25.61 -32.63 -7.55
C GLY A 321 -24.38 -32.28 -8.41
N LEU A 322 -23.17 -32.56 -7.88
CA LEU A 322 -21.93 -32.40 -8.65
C LEU A 322 -21.86 -33.42 -9.80
N ASN A 323 -22.25 -34.68 -9.58
CA ASN A 323 -22.26 -35.69 -10.65
C ASN A 323 -23.22 -35.34 -11.78
N GLN A 324 -24.43 -34.86 -11.44
CA GLN A 324 -25.41 -34.39 -12.42
C GLN A 324 -24.86 -33.19 -13.20
N PHE A 325 -24.30 -32.21 -12.49
CA PHE A 325 -23.66 -31.04 -13.11
C PHE A 325 -22.51 -31.43 -14.05
N LEU A 326 -21.64 -32.36 -13.64
CA LEU A 326 -20.56 -32.87 -14.48
C LEU A 326 -21.10 -33.61 -15.71
N SER A 327 -22.17 -34.39 -15.55
CA SER A 327 -22.85 -35.06 -16.67
C SER A 327 -23.44 -34.06 -17.67
N GLU A 328 -24.09 -33.00 -17.19
CA GLU A 328 -24.60 -31.91 -18.03
C GLU A 328 -23.46 -31.20 -18.77
N ILE A 329 -22.33 -30.94 -18.11
CA ILE A 329 -21.14 -30.36 -18.76
C ILE A 329 -20.57 -31.31 -19.84
N ILE A 330 -20.47 -32.60 -19.55
CA ILE A 330 -19.98 -33.60 -20.51
C ILE A 330 -20.86 -33.61 -21.75
N GLU A 331 -22.19 -33.57 -21.59
CA GLU A 331 -23.13 -33.51 -22.70
C GLU A 331 -22.99 -32.21 -23.51
N GLN A 332 -22.90 -31.05 -22.84
CA GLN A 332 -22.70 -29.76 -23.48
C GLN A 332 -21.38 -29.68 -24.27
N ILE A 333 -20.31 -30.24 -23.72
CA ILE A 333 -19.00 -30.31 -24.38
C ILE A 333 -19.02 -31.29 -25.55
N GLY A 334 -19.71 -32.42 -25.42
CA GLY A 334 -19.96 -33.36 -26.52
C GLY A 334 -20.62 -32.70 -27.73
N ASN A 335 -21.44 -31.67 -27.50
CA ASN A 335 -22.13 -30.88 -28.52
C ASN A 335 -21.26 -29.76 -29.15
N GLY A 336 -20.00 -29.61 -28.73
CA GLY A 336 -18.98 -28.91 -29.54
C GLY A 336 -18.50 -27.55 -29.05
N ASN A 337 -18.89 -27.09 -27.85
CA ASN A 337 -18.37 -25.83 -27.30
C ASN A 337 -17.65 -26.06 -25.95
N VAL A 338 -16.32 -26.03 -25.97
CA VAL A 338 -15.50 -26.17 -24.76
C VAL A 338 -14.97 -24.79 -24.35
N PRO A 339 -15.33 -24.29 -23.16
CA PRO A 339 -14.77 -23.06 -22.61
C PRO A 339 -13.24 -23.11 -22.56
N PRO A 340 -12.55 -22.02 -22.91
CA PRO A 340 -11.08 -21.99 -22.97
C PRO A 340 -10.42 -22.31 -21.62
N LEU A 341 -11.06 -21.94 -20.50
CA LEU A 341 -10.58 -22.26 -19.15
C LEU A 341 -10.55 -23.76 -18.85
N ILE A 342 -11.53 -24.53 -19.36
CA ILE A 342 -11.58 -25.98 -19.16
C ILE A 342 -10.49 -26.67 -19.99
N LYS A 343 -10.14 -26.11 -21.15
CA LYS A 343 -9.00 -26.59 -21.95
C LYS A 343 -7.67 -26.39 -21.24
N ASP A 344 -7.53 -25.26 -20.54
CA ASP A 344 -6.34 -24.96 -19.74
C ASP A 344 -6.19 -25.93 -18.56
N LEU A 345 -7.29 -26.20 -17.84
CA LEU A 345 -7.32 -27.20 -16.76
C LEU A 345 -7.01 -28.63 -17.23
N ALA A 346 -7.39 -28.97 -18.47
CA ALA A 346 -7.08 -30.25 -19.08
C ALA A 346 -5.69 -30.27 -19.77
N GLU A 347 -4.81 -29.30 -19.47
CA GLU A 347 -3.45 -29.14 -20.01
C GLU A 347 -3.41 -29.21 -21.55
N SER A 348 -4.50 -28.82 -22.22
CA SER A 348 -4.63 -28.92 -23.67
C SER A 348 -4.06 -27.69 -24.40
N THR A 349 -3.77 -26.62 -23.66
CA THR A 349 -3.06 -25.44 -24.16
C THR A 349 -1.68 -25.34 -23.51
N CYS A 350 -0.63 -25.58 -24.31
CA CYS A 350 0.73 -25.13 -23.96
C CYS A 350 0.78 -23.60 -24.10
N PHE A 351 0.38 -22.87 -23.06
CA PHE A 351 0.98 -21.55 -22.85
C PHE A 351 2.39 -21.77 -22.30
N PRO A 352 3.40 -21.01 -22.73
CA PRO A 352 4.76 -21.17 -22.22
C PRO A 352 4.72 -21.03 -20.69
N ALA A 353 5.37 -21.97 -20.00
CA ALA A 353 5.56 -21.92 -18.56
C ALA A 353 6.02 -20.52 -18.13
N PRO A 354 5.58 -20.00 -16.97
CA PRO A 354 6.02 -18.71 -16.45
C PRO A 354 7.48 -18.72 -15.94
N ASP A 355 8.35 -19.57 -16.51
CA ASP A 355 9.75 -19.73 -16.11
C ASP A 355 10.71 -18.76 -16.82
N SER A 356 10.20 -17.87 -17.69
CA SER A 356 11.01 -16.83 -18.36
C SER A 356 11.00 -15.47 -17.67
N PHE A 357 10.49 -15.36 -16.44
CA PHE A 357 10.60 -14.14 -15.64
C PHE A 357 11.40 -14.37 -14.36
N GLY A 358 12.73 -14.23 -14.52
CA GLY A 358 13.65 -13.72 -13.50
C GLY A 358 13.85 -14.55 -12.23
N ASP A 359 14.94 -15.31 -12.22
CA ASP A 359 15.63 -15.77 -11.01
C ASP A 359 15.90 -14.56 -10.06
N PRO A 360 15.45 -14.58 -8.79
CA PRO A 360 15.63 -13.46 -7.86
C PRO A 360 17.09 -13.22 -7.43
N ASN A 361 18.04 -14.08 -7.83
CA ASN A 361 19.42 -14.07 -7.35
C ASN A 361 20.48 -13.62 -8.37
N LEU A 362 20.10 -13.01 -9.50
CA LEU A 362 21.07 -12.37 -10.39
C LEU A 362 21.27 -10.88 -10.00
N PRO A 363 22.52 -10.41 -9.79
CA PRO A 363 22.76 -9.00 -9.50
C PRO A 363 22.38 -8.16 -10.71
N THR A 364 21.48 -7.21 -10.47
CA THR A 364 20.92 -6.28 -11.44
C THR A 364 22.01 -5.28 -11.88
N SER A 365 22.65 -5.54 -13.02
CA SER A 365 23.43 -4.53 -13.72
C SER A 365 22.54 -3.79 -14.71
N SER A 366 22.32 -2.50 -14.43
CA SER A 366 21.96 -1.44 -15.37
C SER A 366 20.71 -1.64 -16.24
N THR A 367 19.56 -1.15 -15.75
CA THR A 367 18.44 -0.73 -16.61
C THR A 367 17.71 0.49 -16.02
N GLU A 368 18.44 1.59 -15.82
CA GLU A 368 17.82 2.92 -15.87
C GLU A 368 17.61 3.28 -17.34
N SER A 369 16.45 2.97 -17.94
CA SER A 369 15.92 3.57 -19.19
C SER A 369 14.74 2.79 -19.82
N HIS A 370 13.69 2.44 -19.06
CA HIS A 370 12.42 1.97 -19.67
C HIS A 370 11.17 2.36 -18.86
N GLU A 371 11.09 3.60 -18.37
CA GLU A 371 9.83 4.20 -17.89
C GLU A 371 9.22 5.22 -18.88
N ALA A 372 9.80 5.38 -20.05
CA ALA A 372 9.33 6.35 -21.05
C ALA A 372 8.90 5.65 -22.35
N SER A 373 7.72 5.00 -22.35
CA SER A 373 6.84 4.83 -23.53
C SER A 373 5.79 3.73 -23.32
N LEU A 374 4.86 3.91 -22.37
CA LEU A 374 3.54 3.30 -22.45
C LEU A 374 2.53 4.45 -22.51
N PRO A 375 1.60 4.47 -23.48
CA PRO A 375 0.62 5.55 -23.56
C PRO A 375 -0.22 5.59 -22.27
N PRO A 376 -0.47 6.79 -21.70
CA PRO A 376 -1.07 6.95 -20.37
C PRO A 376 -2.57 6.63 -20.30
N SER A 377 -3.19 6.12 -21.36
CA SER A 377 -4.65 6.02 -21.47
C SER A 377 -5.28 4.64 -21.19
N GLN A 378 -4.53 3.60 -20.81
CA GLN A 378 -5.12 2.25 -20.64
C GLN A 378 -4.67 1.42 -19.43
N SER A 379 -4.12 2.02 -18.37
CA SER A 379 -3.64 1.21 -17.23
C SER A 379 -3.97 1.73 -15.84
N GLU A 380 -5.00 2.57 -15.70
CA GLU A 380 -5.44 2.99 -14.38
C GLU A 380 -5.98 1.83 -13.54
N VAL A 381 -5.56 1.81 -12.27
CA VAL A 381 -5.99 0.83 -11.26
C VAL A 381 -6.86 1.53 -10.22
N PHE A 382 -8.09 1.06 -10.08
CA PHE A 382 -9.10 1.63 -9.19
C PHE A 382 -9.24 0.81 -7.90
N PHE A 383 -8.32 1.03 -6.96
CA PHE A 383 -8.29 0.32 -5.67
C PHE A 383 -8.75 1.24 -4.52
N PRO A 384 -9.89 0.95 -3.87
CA PRO A 384 -10.34 1.73 -2.71
C PRO A 384 -9.52 1.50 -1.44
N LYS A 385 -8.85 0.34 -1.30
CA LYS A 385 -8.04 -0.01 -0.12
C LYS A 385 -6.55 -0.03 -0.45
N PRO A 386 -5.66 0.23 0.53
CA PRO A 386 -4.22 0.14 0.32
C PRO A 386 -3.83 -1.25 -0.19
N ALA A 387 -2.93 -1.27 -1.17
CA ALA A 387 -2.40 -2.48 -1.78
C ALA A 387 -0.88 -2.40 -1.90
N ASN A 388 -0.19 -3.54 -1.81
CA ASN A 388 1.25 -3.66 -2.05
C ASN A 388 1.56 -3.79 -3.54
N LYS A 389 2.84 -3.77 -3.93
CA LYS A 389 3.27 -3.93 -5.33
C LYS A 389 2.84 -5.29 -5.89
N GLU A 390 2.99 -6.37 -5.12
CA GLU A 390 2.60 -7.72 -5.54
C GLU A 390 1.10 -7.84 -5.77
N GLN A 391 0.29 -7.20 -4.90
CA GLN A 391 -1.17 -7.17 -5.04
C GLN A 391 -1.61 -6.35 -6.26
N ARG A 392 -0.89 -5.28 -6.62
CA ARG A 392 -1.13 -4.54 -7.88
C ARG A 392 -0.74 -5.35 -9.12
N GLY A 393 0.37 -6.08 -9.06
CA GLY A 393 0.83 -6.96 -10.15
C GLY A 393 -0.18 -8.05 -10.53
N ILE A 394 -1.17 -8.37 -9.67
CA ILE A 394 -2.26 -9.29 -10.02
C ILE A 394 -3.09 -8.75 -11.19
N ILE A 395 -3.31 -7.44 -11.29
CA ILE A 395 -4.05 -6.84 -12.43
C ILE A 395 -3.26 -6.97 -13.72
N GLU A 396 -1.96 -6.71 -13.66
CA GLU A 396 -1.08 -6.85 -14.83
C GLU A 396 -1.11 -8.29 -15.35
N LYS A 397 -1.07 -9.27 -14.45
CA LYS A 397 -1.24 -10.69 -14.78
C LYS A 397 -2.63 -11.03 -15.32
N LEU A 398 -3.70 -10.46 -14.73
CA LEU A 398 -5.09 -10.65 -15.21
C LEU A 398 -5.32 -10.08 -16.61
N ARG A 399 -4.60 -9.02 -17.00
CA ARG A 399 -4.65 -8.46 -18.35
C ARG A 399 -3.91 -9.35 -19.36
N ALA A 400 -2.84 -10.00 -18.92
CA ALA A 400 -2.01 -10.85 -19.77
C ALA A 400 -2.51 -12.31 -19.88
N SER A 401 -3.27 -12.80 -18.90
CA SER A 401 -3.66 -14.21 -18.81
C SER A 401 -5.12 -14.38 -18.39
N PRO A 402 -5.84 -15.35 -18.97
CA PRO A 402 -7.26 -15.59 -18.66
C PRO A 402 -7.46 -16.19 -17.25
N CYS A 403 -6.42 -16.76 -16.65
CA CYS A 403 -6.45 -17.35 -15.32
C CYS A 403 -5.22 -16.88 -14.53
N VAL A 404 -5.43 -16.52 -13.26
CA VAL A 404 -4.35 -16.12 -12.35
C VAL A 404 -4.54 -16.84 -11.02
N LEU A 405 -3.56 -17.64 -10.62
CA LEU A 405 -3.51 -18.26 -9.30
C LEU A 405 -2.84 -17.31 -8.31
N VAL A 406 -3.56 -16.92 -7.26
CA VAL A 406 -3.05 -16.06 -6.19
C VAL A 406 -2.89 -16.88 -4.92
N GLN A 407 -1.65 -17.14 -4.53
CA GLN A 407 -1.33 -17.79 -3.26
C GLN A 407 -0.94 -16.75 -2.20
N GLY A 408 -1.49 -16.87 -1.00
CA GLY A 408 -1.12 -16.01 0.12
C GLY A 408 -1.16 -16.78 1.45
N PRO A 409 -0.20 -16.58 2.36
CA PRO A 409 -0.30 -17.03 3.76
C PRO A 409 -1.55 -16.49 4.48
N PRO A 410 -2.01 -17.10 5.57
CA PRO A 410 -3.09 -16.53 6.38
C PRO A 410 -2.71 -15.13 6.87
N GLY A 411 -3.65 -14.18 6.82
CA GLY A 411 -3.42 -12.79 7.25
C GLY A 411 -2.87 -11.82 6.19
N THR A 412 -2.47 -12.27 5.00
CA THR A 412 -1.92 -11.38 3.94
C THR A 412 -2.95 -10.54 3.17
N GLY A 413 -4.12 -10.31 3.76
CA GLY A 413 -5.14 -9.43 3.18
C GLY A 413 -5.82 -9.96 1.91
N LYS A 414 -5.91 -11.28 1.70
CA LYS A 414 -6.58 -11.88 0.52
C LYS A 414 -7.98 -11.31 0.26
N SER A 415 -8.82 -11.16 1.29
CA SER A 415 -10.14 -10.55 1.17
C SER A 415 -10.08 -9.07 0.78
N HIS A 416 -9.07 -8.32 1.24
CA HIS A 416 -8.84 -6.94 0.79
C HIS A 416 -8.44 -6.88 -0.67
N THR A 417 -7.57 -7.80 -1.12
CA THR A 417 -7.19 -7.91 -2.52
C THR A 417 -8.40 -8.23 -3.40
N ILE A 418 -9.27 -9.16 -2.98
CA ILE A 418 -10.50 -9.49 -3.72
C ILE A 418 -11.42 -8.28 -3.80
N ALA A 419 -11.65 -7.55 -2.70
CA ALA A 419 -12.46 -6.33 -2.72
C ALA A 419 -11.90 -5.27 -3.69
N ASN A 420 -10.58 -5.07 -3.68
CA ASN A 420 -9.91 -4.17 -4.62
C ASN A 420 -10.07 -4.61 -6.08
N LEU A 421 -9.96 -5.91 -6.36
CA LEU A 421 -10.19 -6.46 -7.70
C LEU A 421 -11.64 -6.28 -8.15
N ILE A 422 -12.62 -6.53 -7.27
CA ILE A 422 -14.05 -6.31 -7.57
C ILE A 422 -14.28 -4.86 -7.99
N CYS A 423 -13.78 -3.90 -7.21
CA CYS A 423 -13.94 -2.48 -7.54
C CYS A 423 -13.28 -2.11 -8.87
N HIS A 424 -12.09 -2.64 -9.16
CA HIS A 424 -11.42 -2.39 -10.43
C HIS A 424 -12.17 -2.99 -11.63
N LEU A 425 -12.63 -4.24 -11.51
CA LEU A 425 -13.36 -4.92 -12.57
C LEU A 425 -14.73 -4.26 -12.83
N LEU A 426 -15.43 -3.82 -11.77
CA LEU A 426 -16.67 -3.05 -11.91
C LEU A 426 -16.42 -1.67 -12.55
N ALA A 427 -15.38 -0.96 -12.12
CA ALA A 427 -15.00 0.34 -12.72
C ALA A 427 -14.62 0.23 -14.20
N THR A 428 -14.13 -0.94 -14.63
CA THR A 428 -13.84 -1.23 -16.05
C THR A 428 -15.03 -1.80 -16.81
N GLY A 429 -16.24 -1.79 -16.23
CA GLY A 429 -17.48 -2.22 -16.88
C GLY A 429 -17.66 -3.75 -16.94
N GLN A 430 -16.86 -4.53 -16.21
CA GLN A 430 -16.97 -5.98 -16.21
C GLN A 430 -18.00 -6.49 -15.21
N ARG A 431 -18.63 -7.62 -15.53
CA ARG A 431 -19.51 -8.36 -14.61
C ARG A 431 -18.68 -9.39 -13.87
N THR A 432 -18.76 -9.40 -12.54
CA THR A 432 -17.97 -10.29 -11.69
C THR A 432 -18.85 -11.27 -10.94
N LEU A 433 -18.52 -12.56 -11.03
CA LEU A 433 -19.13 -13.61 -10.21
C LEU A 433 -18.12 -14.00 -9.12
N ILE A 434 -18.54 -13.89 -7.86
CA ILE A 434 -17.71 -14.22 -6.71
C ILE A 434 -18.25 -15.51 -6.11
N THR A 435 -17.40 -16.51 -5.98
CA THR A 435 -17.74 -17.78 -5.34
C THR A 435 -16.84 -18.00 -4.12
N ALA A 436 -17.42 -18.52 -3.04
CA ALA A 436 -16.68 -18.90 -1.85
C ALA A 436 -17.27 -20.17 -1.26
N LYS A 437 -16.47 -20.91 -0.50
CA LYS A 437 -16.93 -22.15 0.15
C LYS A 437 -17.97 -21.88 1.25
N THR A 438 -17.88 -20.74 1.93
CA THR A 438 -18.73 -20.39 3.08
C THR A 438 -19.44 -19.06 2.83
N PRO A 439 -20.72 -18.90 3.22
CA PRO A 439 -21.45 -17.64 3.06
C PRO A 439 -20.86 -16.56 3.98
N ARG A 440 -20.27 -16.94 5.12
CA ARG A 440 -19.54 -16.02 6.01
C ARG A 440 -18.41 -15.30 5.29
N ALA A 441 -17.67 -15.99 4.41
CA ALA A 441 -16.59 -15.35 3.64
C ALA A 441 -17.13 -14.24 2.71
N LEU A 442 -18.33 -14.44 2.16
CA LEU A 442 -18.99 -13.46 1.30
C LEU A 442 -19.55 -12.29 2.09
N GLN A 443 -20.14 -12.53 3.26
CA GLN A 443 -20.56 -11.46 4.16
C GLN A 443 -19.37 -10.59 4.61
N VAL A 444 -18.22 -11.20 4.88
CA VAL A 444 -16.98 -10.46 5.18
C VAL A 444 -16.54 -9.63 3.98
N LEU A 445 -16.59 -10.18 2.76
CA LEU A 445 -16.27 -9.46 1.53
C LEU A 445 -17.22 -8.28 1.29
N GLU A 446 -18.52 -8.47 1.49
CA GLU A 446 -19.56 -7.45 1.34
C GLU A 446 -19.32 -6.26 2.28
N ASN A 447 -18.93 -6.52 3.53
CA ASN A 447 -18.55 -5.48 4.48
C ASN A 447 -17.28 -4.71 4.09
N LEU A 448 -16.37 -5.35 3.34
CA LEU A 448 -15.15 -4.70 2.84
C LEU A 448 -15.41 -3.80 1.62
N LEU A 449 -16.50 -4.00 0.91
CA LEU A 449 -16.89 -3.17 -0.23
C LEU A 449 -17.41 -1.79 0.24
N PRO A 450 -17.15 -0.73 -0.54
CA PRO A 450 -17.74 0.59 -0.32
C PRO A 450 -19.27 0.54 -0.29
N GLU A 451 -19.90 1.36 0.54
CA GLU A 451 -21.36 1.37 0.71
C GLU A 451 -22.11 1.66 -0.60
N GLN A 452 -21.50 2.46 -1.48
CA GLN A 452 -22.04 2.81 -2.79
C GLN A 452 -22.09 1.61 -3.76
N LEU A 453 -21.26 0.58 -3.55
CA LEU A 453 -21.20 -0.61 -4.41
C LEU A 453 -21.99 -1.80 -3.84
N ARG A 454 -22.37 -1.77 -2.56
CA ARG A 454 -23.13 -2.86 -1.92
C ARG A 454 -24.49 -3.13 -2.61
N PRO A 455 -25.29 -2.11 -2.99
CA PRO A 455 -26.55 -2.34 -3.70
C PRO A 455 -26.38 -3.04 -5.05
N LEU A 456 -25.22 -2.89 -5.69
CA LEU A 456 -24.90 -3.55 -6.97
C LEU A 456 -24.51 -5.02 -6.79
N CYS A 457 -24.30 -5.48 -5.57
CA CYS A 457 -23.92 -6.85 -5.27
C CYS A 457 -25.16 -7.70 -5.02
N ILE A 458 -25.31 -8.76 -5.82
CA ILE A 458 -26.35 -9.77 -5.63
C ILE A 458 -25.73 -10.97 -4.93
N ASN A 459 -26.15 -11.23 -3.69
CA ASN A 459 -25.72 -12.41 -2.95
C ASN A 459 -26.72 -13.56 -3.16
N LEU A 460 -26.30 -14.59 -3.90
CA LEU A 460 -27.14 -15.72 -4.30
C LEU A 460 -26.97 -16.96 -3.40
N LEU A 461 -26.22 -16.85 -2.30
CA LEU A 461 -25.73 -18.02 -1.54
C LEU A 461 -26.46 -18.32 -0.22
N GLY A 462 -27.62 -17.70 0.00
CA GLY A 462 -28.48 -18.03 1.14
C GLY A 462 -29.91 -18.34 0.71
N HIS A 463 -30.54 -19.25 1.46
CA HIS A 463 -31.89 -19.77 1.19
C HIS A 463 -32.91 -19.25 2.20
N GLY A 464 -32.60 -18.19 2.96
CA GLY A 464 -33.47 -17.62 3.97
C GLY A 464 -34.23 -16.36 3.52
N PRO A 465 -35.24 -15.94 4.29
CA PRO A 465 -35.99 -14.71 4.05
C PRO A 465 -35.11 -13.45 4.22
N ALA A 466 -34.04 -13.52 5.01
CA ALA A 466 -33.09 -12.41 5.15
C ALA A 466 -32.32 -12.17 3.84
N GLU A 467 -31.97 -13.23 3.12
CA GLU A 467 -31.25 -13.13 1.85
C GLU A 467 -32.17 -12.75 0.69
N ARG A 468 -33.44 -13.19 0.70
CA ARG A 468 -34.46 -12.64 -0.23
C ARG A 468 -34.68 -11.14 -0.02
N ARG A 469 -34.80 -10.69 1.23
CA ARG A 469 -34.86 -9.25 1.55
C ARG A 469 -33.61 -8.51 1.12
N SER A 470 -32.43 -9.12 1.25
CA SER A 470 -31.18 -8.55 0.74
C SER A 470 -31.19 -8.44 -0.79
N LEU A 471 -31.65 -9.47 -1.50
CA LEU A 471 -31.83 -9.45 -2.95
C LEU A 471 -32.82 -8.36 -3.38
N GLU A 472 -33.99 -8.28 -2.75
CA GLU A 472 -34.99 -7.24 -3.00
C GLU A 472 -34.42 -5.84 -2.72
N ALA A 473 -33.68 -5.66 -1.64
CA ALA A 473 -33.02 -4.41 -1.31
C ALA A 473 -31.96 -4.03 -2.36
N SER A 474 -31.14 -4.97 -2.82
CA SER A 474 -30.17 -4.75 -3.89
C SER A 474 -30.86 -4.42 -5.23
N VAL A 475 -31.91 -5.16 -5.61
CA VAL A 475 -32.67 -4.90 -6.84
C VAL A 475 -33.34 -3.52 -6.80
N ASN A 476 -34.00 -3.18 -5.69
CA ASN A 476 -34.61 -1.87 -5.51
C ASN A 476 -33.55 -0.76 -5.51
N GLY A 477 -32.38 -1.01 -4.90
CA GLY A 477 -31.24 -0.10 -4.93
C GLY A 477 -30.74 0.14 -6.36
N ILE A 478 -30.60 -0.92 -7.18
CA ILE A 478 -30.21 -0.82 -8.59
C ILE A 478 -31.25 -0.04 -9.40
N LEU A 479 -32.54 -0.28 -9.19
CA LEU A 479 -33.62 0.42 -9.88
C LEU A 479 -33.62 1.91 -9.53
N THR A 480 -33.55 2.23 -8.24
CA THR A 480 -33.50 3.62 -7.76
C THR A 480 -32.29 4.36 -8.35
N GLN A 481 -31.12 3.72 -8.33
CA GLN A 481 -29.90 4.31 -8.86
C GLN A 481 -29.91 4.46 -10.38
N ARG A 482 -30.65 3.59 -11.09
CA ARG A 482 -30.89 3.74 -12.54
C ARG A 482 -31.85 4.90 -12.84
N ASP A 483 -32.88 5.09 -12.01
CA ASP A 483 -33.86 6.15 -12.20
C ASP A 483 -33.26 7.54 -11.90
N ASP A 484 -32.36 7.62 -10.90
CA ASP A 484 -31.60 8.83 -10.55
C ASP A 484 -30.39 9.07 -11.47
N TRP A 485 -30.11 8.19 -12.43
CA TRP A 485 -28.92 8.26 -13.27
C TRP A 485 -29.05 9.31 -14.38
N ASP A 486 -28.30 10.41 -14.22
CA ASP A 486 -28.01 11.35 -15.30
C ASP A 486 -26.59 11.10 -15.85
N GLU A 487 -26.52 10.70 -17.11
CA GLU A 487 -25.27 10.37 -17.81
C GLU A 487 -24.33 11.59 -17.91
N ALA A 488 -24.85 12.79 -18.11
CA ALA A 488 -24.04 14.00 -18.29
C ALA A 488 -23.37 14.42 -16.97
N ASP A 489 -24.14 14.42 -15.88
CA ASP A 489 -23.66 14.73 -14.53
C ASP A 489 -22.68 13.66 -14.03
N ALA A 490 -22.94 12.39 -14.33
CA ALA A 490 -22.05 11.29 -13.98
C ALA A 490 -20.69 11.42 -14.70
N GLN A 491 -20.71 11.71 -16.00
CA GLN A 491 -19.48 11.89 -16.78
C GLN A 491 -18.66 13.08 -16.26
N SER A 492 -19.31 14.23 -15.99
CA SER A 492 -18.61 15.39 -15.44
C SER A 492 -17.96 15.11 -14.07
N LYS A 493 -18.63 14.32 -13.22
CA LYS A 493 -18.07 13.86 -11.94
C LYS A 493 -16.88 12.93 -12.15
N CYS A 494 -16.95 12.00 -13.10
CA CYS A 494 -15.84 11.13 -13.46
C CYS A 494 -14.63 11.95 -13.89
N ASP A 495 -14.80 12.86 -14.85
CA ASP A 495 -13.71 13.70 -15.37
C ASP A 495 -13.06 14.52 -14.24
N THR A 496 -13.87 15.12 -13.36
CA THR A 496 -13.37 15.89 -12.20
C THR A 496 -12.59 15.02 -11.20
N LEU A 497 -13.03 13.78 -10.99
CA LEU A 497 -12.36 12.85 -10.09
C LEU A 497 -11.07 12.29 -10.71
N GLU A 498 -11.06 12.04 -12.01
CA GLU A 498 -9.87 11.62 -12.76
C GLU A 498 -8.78 12.70 -12.72
N GLU A 499 -9.14 13.97 -12.92
CA GLU A 499 -8.21 15.10 -12.80
C GLU A 499 -7.59 15.17 -11.40
N LYS A 500 -8.44 15.14 -10.35
CA LYS A 500 -7.96 15.12 -8.95
C LYS A 500 -7.06 13.92 -8.65
N LEU A 501 -7.38 12.76 -9.21
CA LEU A 501 -6.61 11.54 -9.03
C LEU A 501 -5.24 11.63 -9.72
N ALA A 502 -5.18 12.25 -10.89
CA ALA A 502 -3.93 12.55 -11.60
C ALA A 502 -3.05 13.51 -10.78
N ASP A 503 -3.62 14.59 -10.25
CA ASP A 503 -2.92 15.56 -9.41
C ASP A 503 -2.33 14.92 -8.15
N LEU A 504 -3.14 14.17 -7.40
CA LEU A 504 -2.71 13.48 -6.18
C LEU A 504 -1.62 12.44 -6.47
N ARG A 505 -1.65 11.77 -7.63
CA ARG A 505 -0.59 10.84 -8.05
C ARG A 505 0.69 11.58 -8.42
N ALA A 506 0.60 12.71 -9.11
CA ALA A 506 1.76 13.54 -9.43
C ALA A 506 2.42 14.09 -8.15
N GLU A 507 1.63 14.54 -7.19
CA GLU A 507 2.10 14.97 -5.87
C GLU A 507 2.81 13.81 -5.14
N ARG A 508 2.18 12.63 -5.09
CA ARG A 508 2.79 11.44 -4.49
C ARG A 508 4.13 11.06 -5.16
N ALA A 509 4.21 11.13 -6.49
CA ALA A 509 5.44 10.86 -7.23
C ALA A 509 6.55 11.87 -6.90
N SER A 510 6.21 13.16 -6.81
CA SER A 510 7.12 14.23 -6.40
C SER A 510 7.66 14.00 -4.99
N ILE A 511 6.79 13.71 -4.02
CA ILE A 511 7.17 13.42 -2.63
C ILE A 511 8.05 12.17 -2.57
N ASN A 512 7.72 11.10 -3.26
CA ASN A 512 8.56 9.90 -3.30
C ASN A 512 9.96 10.20 -3.87
N LYS A 513 10.05 11.00 -4.94
CA LYS A 513 11.33 11.42 -5.51
C LYS A 513 12.15 12.25 -4.52
N GLN A 514 11.51 13.13 -3.76
CA GLN A 514 12.17 13.89 -2.68
C GLN A 514 12.68 12.95 -1.58
N ILE A 515 11.89 11.97 -1.15
CA ILE A 515 12.31 10.98 -0.13
C ILE A 515 13.51 10.18 -0.63
N LEU A 516 13.49 9.74 -1.89
CA LEU A 516 14.63 9.04 -2.50
C LEU A 516 15.86 9.93 -2.55
N ALA A 517 15.74 11.18 -2.99
CA ALA A 517 16.86 12.13 -3.02
C ALA A 517 17.45 12.39 -1.63
N ILE A 518 16.61 12.50 -0.59
CA ILE A 518 17.05 12.62 0.80
C ILE A 518 17.82 11.36 1.21
N ARG A 519 17.27 10.16 0.94
CA ARG A 519 17.95 8.90 1.27
C ARG A 519 19.26 8.71 0.52
N GLU A 520 19.31 9.04 -0.76
CA GLU A 520 20.54 9.04 -1.54
C GLU A 520 21.57 9.99 -0.93
N SER A 521 21.17 11.20 -0.56
CA SER A 521 22.09 12.16 0.10
C SER A 521 22.64 11.66 1.44
N GLU A 522 21.87 10.87 2.19
CA GLU A 522 22.31 10.26 3.46
C GLU A 522 23.22 9.04 3.24
N THR A 523 22.96 8.24 2.21
CA THR A 523 23.56 6.90 2.05
C THR A 523 24.69 6.85 1.01
N HIS A 524 24.76 7.84 0.11
CA HIS A 524 25.74 7.86 -0.97
C HIS A 524 27.16 8.10 -0.43
N SER A 525 28.04 7.14 -0.68
CA SER A 525 29.46 7.26 -0.35
C SER A 525 30.19 8.06 -1.41
N MET A 526 30.71 9.22 -1.03
CA MET A 526 31.51 10.08 -1.88
C MET A 526 32.99 9.96 -1.55
N THR A 527 33.84 10.21 -2.55
CA THR A 527 35.30 10.32 -2.41
C THR A 527 35.70 11.73 -2.81
N VAL A 528 36.29 12.49 -1.87
CA VAL A 528 36.70 13.89 -2.08
C VAL A 528 38.21 14.01 -1.89
N ALA A 529 38.83 14.95 -2.62
CA ALA A 529 40.28 15.23 -2.62
C ALA A 529 41.13 13.97 -2.92
N ASP A 530 41.01 13.44 -4.15
CA ASP A 530 41.71 12.24 -4.62
C ASP A 530 41.61 11.03 -3.66
N GLY A 531 40.47 10.92 -2.97
CA GLY A 531 40.17 9.81 -2.08
C GLY A 531 40.74 9.93 -0.67
N ALA A 532 41.26 11.09 -0.27
CA ALA A 532 41.69 11.39 1.10
C ALA A 532 40.51 11.35 2.10
N TYR A 533 39.34 11.82 1.70
CA TYR A 533 38.10 11.69 2.47
C TYR A 533 37.15 10.74 1.76
N ARG A 534 36.66 9.73 2.48
CA ARG A 534 35.73 8.71 1.97
C ARG A 534 34.60 8.48 2.96
N GLY A 535 33.37 8.41 2.46
CA GLY A 535 32.20 8.09 3.28
C GLY A 535 30.97 8.89 2.87
N THR A 536 29.95 8.91 3.73
CA THR A 536 28.78 9.77 3.54
C THR A 536 29.17 11.24 3.71
N ALA A 537 28.39 12.16 3.11
CA ALA A 537 28.65 13.60 3.20
C ALA A 537 28.83 14.09 4.65
N ALA A 538 28.02 13.57 5.58
CA ALA A 538 28.12 13.86 7.01
C ALA A 538 29.47 13.41 7.62
N ARG A 539 29.93 12.20 7.30
CA ARG A 539 31.24 11.69 7.77
C ARG A 539 32.41 12.47 7.18
N ILE A 540 32.31 12.89 5.92
CA ILE A 540 33.33 13.73 5.29
C ILE A 540 33.36 15.10 5.99
N ALA A 541 32.21 15.73 6.25
CA ALA A 541 32.14 16.99 6.97
C ALA A 541 32.71 16.89 8.40
N GLU A 542 32.41 15.82 9.14
CA GLU A 542 33.00 15.55 10.45
C GLU A 542 34.53 15.38 10.36
N ALA A 543 35.02 14.65 9.36
CA ALA A 543 36.44 14.44 9.16
C ALA A 543 37.18 15.74 8.82
N VAL A 544 36.64 16.55 7.90
CA VAL A 544 37.18 17.86 7.53
C VAL A 544 37.19 18.80 8.73
N ASN A 545 36.12 18.83 9.52
CA ASN A 545 36.05 19.70 10.69
C ASN A 545 37.03 19.28 11.81
N ARG A 546 37.28 17.97 11.95
CA ARG A 546 38.32 17.45 12.84
C ARG A 546 39.72 17.81 12.37
N ASP A 547 39.97 17.78 11.06
CA ASP A 547 41.29 18.10 10.49
C ASP A 547 41.51 19.61 10.29
N HIS A 548 40.48 20.45 10.51
CA HIS A 548 40.55 21.91 10.42
C HIS A 548 41.75 22.49 11.19
N ALA A 549 41.98 22.05 12.43
CA ALA A 549 43.07 22.56 13.26
C ALA A 549 44.47 22.31 12.65
N LYS A 550 44.64 21.28 11.82
CA LYS A 550 45.92 20.95 11.18
C LYS A 550 46.20 21.80 9.94
N TYR A 551 45.17 22.20 9.22
CA TYR A 551 45.29 22.90 7.93
C TYR A 551 44.94 24.39 8.00
N GLN A 552 44.54 24.91 9.16
CA GLN A 552 44.18 26.32 9.39
C GLN A 552 45.31 27.32 9.05
N TRP A 553 46.57 26.87 8.99
CA TRP A 553 47.70 27.73 8.61
C TRP A 553 47.63 28.18 7.15
N PHE A 554 46.93 27.44 6.29
CA PHE A 554 46.75 27.76 4.87
C PHE A 554 45.54 28.68 4.70
N ARG A 555 45.78 29.99 4.52
CA ARG A 555 44.74 31.03 4.44
C ARG A 555 44.27 31.33 3.02
N ASP A 556 44.88 30.70 2.03
CA ASP A 556 44.61 30.98 0.62
C ASP A 556 43.28 30.36 0.19
N THR A 557 42.49 31.12 -0.57
CA THR A 557 41.23 30.65 -1.13
C THR A 557 41.48 29.84 -2.39
N VAL A 558 41.28 28.53 -2.33
CA VAL A 558 41.44 27.63 -3.48
C VAL A 558 40.09 27.40 -4.19
N PRO A 559 39.96 27.69 -5.49
CA PRO A 559 38.77 27.37 -6.26
C PRO A 559 38.60 25.84 -6.37
N HIS A 560 37.37 25.35 -6.18
CA HIS A 560 37.10 23.91 -5.99
C HIS A 560 37.40 23.03 -7.22
N ASN A 561 37.51 23.65 -8.39
CA ASN A 561 37.65 22.95 -9.68
C ASN A 561 39.09 22.92 -10.21
N ARG A 562 40.08 23.36 -9.42
CA ARG A 562 41.48 23.39 -9.86
C ARG A 562 42.25 22.24 -9.18
N PRO A 563 42.78 21.27 -9.94
CA PRO A 563 43.67 20.25 -9.37
C PRO A 563 44.92 20.93 -8.80
N CYS A 564 45.59 20.29 -7.84
CA CYS A 564 46.83 20.80 -7.26
C CYS A 564 47.82 21.10 -8.41
N PRO A 565 48.25 22.36 -8.59
CA PRO A 565 49.10 22.73 -9.72
C PRO A 565 50.53 22.20 -9.58
N VAL A 566 50.87 21.63 -8.43
CA VAL A 566 52.21 21.15 -8.08
C VAL A 566 52.15 19.63 -7.96
N SER A 567 53.02 18.93 -8.68
CA SER A 567 53.15 17.48 -8.57
C SER A 567 53.91 17.07 -7.31
N VAL A 568 53.77 15.80 -6.90
CA VAL A 568 54.51 15.26 -5.74
C VAL A 568 56.03 15.32 -5.98
N ASP A 569 56.46 15.14 -7.22
CA ASP A 569 57.87 15.20 -7.62
C ASP A 569 58.41 16.63 -7.50
N ASP A 570 57.62 17.63 -7.89
CA ASP A 570 57.99 19.04 -7.73
C ASP A 570 58.14 19.43 -6.25
N LEU A 571 57.22 18.95 -5.39
CA LEU A 571 57.31 19.18 -3.94
C LEU A 571 58.55 18.53 -3.32
N GLN A 572 58.90 17.31 -3.75
CA GLN A 572 60.13 16.65 -3.32
C GLN A 572 61.37 17.42 -3.80
N CYS A 573 61.33 17.96 -5.02
CA CYS A 573 62.39 18.78 -5.58
C CYS A 573 62.58 20.06 -4.75
N VAL A 574 61.50 20.78 -4.42
CA VAL A 574 61.53 21.97 -3.56
C VAL A 574 62.03 21.62 -2.15
N LEU A 575 61.57 20.51 -1.58
CA LEU A 575 61.99 20.08 -0.24
C LEU A 575 63.48 19.72 -0.21
N ASN A 576 64.01 19.11 -1.26
CA ASN A 576 65.45 18.86 -1.41
C ASN A 576 66.23 20.17 -1.63
N ALA A 577 65.71 21.10 -2.42
CA ALA A 577 66.31 22.42 -2.61
C ALA A 577 66.38 23.21 -1.29
N LEU A 578 65.30 23.20 -0.50
CA LEU A 578 65.24 23.82 0.83
C LEU A 578 66.21 23.18 1.83
N ARG A 579 66.43 21.85 1.74
CA ARG A 579 67.42 21.16 2.58
C ARG A 579 68.87 21.46 2.17
N ASN A 580 69.09 21.74 0.89
CA ASN A 580 70.41 22.08 0.36
C ASN A 580 70.76 23.57 0.51
N LEU A 581 69.76 24.43 0.75
CA LEU A 581 69.96 25.82 1.15
C LEU A 581 70.42 25.85 2.61
N SER A 582 71.73 26.02 2.82
CA SER A 582 72.28 26.38 4.14
C SER A 582 71.69 27.73 4.60
N PRO A 583 71.73 28.07 5.90
CA PRO A 583 71.12 29.31 6.40
C PRO A 583 71.96 30.51 5.95
N ILE A 584 71.76 30.95 4.71
CA ILE A 584 72.18 32.26 4.23
C ILE A 584 71.12 33.24 4.73
N SER A 585 71.14 33.49 6.05
CA SER A 585 70.13 34.31 6.75
C SER A 585 70.18 35.79 6.38
N HIS A 586 71.10 36.22 5.52
CA HIS A 586 71.28 37.63 5.15
C HIS A 586 70.72 38.01 3.77
N GLN A 587 70.26 37.07 2.95
CA GLN A 587 69.70 37.37 1.62
C GLN A 587 68.17 37.48 1.58
N PHE A 588 67.47 37.19 2.68
CA PHE A 588 66.00 37.37 2.78
C PHE A 588 65.56 38.82 3.01
N ALA A 589 66.50 39.77 3.05
CA ALA A 589 66.19 41.20 3.18
C ALA A 589 65.89 41.88 1.83
N TYR A 590 66.09 41.18 0.71
CA TYR A 590 65.75 41.68 -0.61
C TYR A 590 64.28 41.36 -0.91
N GLU A 591 63.53 42.36 -1.36
CA GLU A 591 62.16 42.17 -1.85
C GLU A 591 62.20 41.20 -3.03
N CYS A 592 61.50 40.07 -2.91
CA CYS A 592 61.34 39.15 -4.02
C CYS A 592 60.47 39.86 -5.07
N PRO A 593 60.93 40.03 -6.32
CA PRO A 593 60.12 40.65 -7.35
C PRO A 593 58.83 39.84 -7.59
N ASP A 594 57.71 40.53 -7.80
CA ASP A 594 56.38 39.92 -8.00
C ASP A 594 56.31 38.97 -9.22
N SER A 595 57.30 39.04 -10.11
CA SER A 595 57.48 38.13 -11.24
C SER A 595 58.95 37.76 -11.39
N LEU A 596 59.24 36.47 -11.58
CA LEU A 596 60.57 36.01 -11.95
C LEU A 596 60.92 36.55 -13.35
N PRO A 597 62.09 37.18 -13.54
CA PRO A 597 62.53 37.64 -14.85
C PRO A 597 62.68 36.47 -15.82
N SER A 598 62.56 36.74 -17.12
CA SER A 598 62.80 35.72 -18.13
C SER A 598 64.27 35.23 -18.06
N PRO A 599 64.58 34.01 -18.56
CA PRO A 599 65.94 33.48 -18.51
C PRO A 599 66.97 34.38 -19.21
N GLU A 600 66.55 35.08 -20.26
CA GLU A 600 67.38 36.03 -21.00
C GLU A 600 67.64 37.29 -20.16
N GLU A 601 66.60 37.90 -19.59
CA GLU A 601 66.75 39.05 -18.69
C GLU A 601 67.57 38.72 -17.44
N PHE A 602 67.45 37.51 -16.89
CA PHE A 602 68.26 37.08 -15.77
C PHE A 602 69.74 36.91 -16.15
N ALA A 603 70.01 36.35 -17.33
CA ALA A 603 71.38 36.25 -17.84
C ALA A 603 72.00 37.64 -18.05
N ASP A 604 71.25 38.57 -18.62
CA ASP A 604 71.67 39.96 -18.82
C ASP A 604 71.97 40.67 -17.49
N LEU A 605 71.14 40.46 -16.45
CA LEU A 605 71.38 41.01 -15.12
C LEU A 605 72.65 40.44 -14.47
N VAL A 606 72.93 39.15 -14.63
CA VAL A 606 74.14 38.51 -14.11
C VAL A 606 75.38 38.99 -14.86
N GLU A 607 75.28 39.21 -16.17
CA GLU A 607 76.37 39.81 -16.95
C GLU A 607 76.61 41.27 -16.55
N ALA A 608 75.55 42.05 -16.36
CA ALA A 608 75.65 43.44 -15.88
C ALA A 608 76.27 43.53 -14.49
N GLU A 609 75.94 42.61 -13.57
CA GLU A 609 76.56 42.55 -12.24
C GLU A 609 78.06 42.22 -12.33
N LYS A 610 78.43 41.23 -13.16
CA LYS A 610 79.84 40.89 -13.40
C LYS A 610 80.62 42.05 -14.01
N GLU A 611 80.02 42.77 -14.96
CA GLU A 611 80.64 43.92 -15.60
C GLU A 611 80.81 45.07 -14.61
N ALA A 612 79.80 45.36 -13.78
CA ALA A 612 79.88 46.36 -12.72
C ALA A 612 80.99 46.03 -11.69
N HIS A 613 81.09 44.78 -11.24
CA HIS A 613 82.18 44.37 -10.35
C HIS A 613 83.55 44.45 -11.01
N SER A 614 83.66 44.11 -12.30
CA SER A 614 84.92 44.26 -13.02
C SER A 614 85.35 45.73 -13.15
N GLN A 615 84.39 46.64 -13.35
CA GLN A 615 84.63 48.08 -13.40
C GLN A 615 85.02 48.62 -12.03
N GLU A 616 84.34 48.21 -10.95
CA GLU A 616 84.69 48.57 -9.58
C GLU A 616 86.13 48.15 -9.25
N HIS A 617 86.51 46.91 -9.58
CA HIS A 617 87.88 46.43 -9.38
C HIS A 617 88.92 47.19 -10.20
N ALA A 618 88.59 47.63 -11.42
CA ALA A 618 89.49 48.45 -12.23
C ALA A 618 89.67 49.86 -11.64
N PHE A 619 88.59 50.50 -11.14
CA PHE A 619 88.67 51.83 -10.55
C PHE A 619 89.35 51.86 -9.18
N LEU A 620 89.31 50.75 -8.41
CA LEU A 620 90.02 50.63 -7.13
C LEU A 620 91.54 50.60 -7.28
N GLN A 621 92.09 50.18 -8.44
CA GLN A 621 93.54 50.12 -8.66
C GLN A 621 94.19 51.51 -8.84
N ASP A 622 93.44 52.49 -9.34
CA ASP A 622 93.91 53.85 -9.64
C ASP A 622 93.51 54.88 -8.56
N ALA A 623 92.89 54.45 -7.46
CA ALA A 623 92.36 55.34 -6.43
C ALA A 623 93.27 55.44 -5.19
N ASP A 624 93.55 56.67 -4.75
CA ASP A 624 94.26 56.94 -3.49
C ASP A 624 93.44 56.42 -2.28
N GLU A 625 93.92 55.37 -1.61
CA GLU A 625 93.27 54.70 -0.45
C GLU A 625 92.64 55.63 0.61
N PRO A 626 93.29 56.73 1.08
CA PRO A 626 92.70 57.57 2.11
C PRO A 626 91.50 58.41 1.62
N LEU A 627 91.41 58.71 0.32
CA LEU A 627 90.29 59.45 -0.26
C LEU A 627 89.09 58.53 -0.51
N THR A 628 89.33 57.27 -0.93
CA THR A 628 88.28 56.26 -1.09
C THR A 628 87.64 55.87 0.24
N GLU A 629 88.43 55.74 1.32
CA GLU A 629 87.89 55.44 2.65
C GLU A 629 87.08 56.61 3.24
N PHE A 630 87.48 57.86 2.96
CA PHE A 630 86.69 59.03 3.36
C PHE A 630 85.38 59.12 2.57
N LEU A 631 85.38 58.82 1.27
CA LEU A 631 84.19 58.91 0.42
C LEU A 631 83.18 57.79 0.70
N THR A 632 83.62 56.59 1.09
CA THR A 632 82.72 55.48 1.46
C THR A 632 82.00 55.70 2.79
N GLN A 633 82.54 56.54 3.67
CA GLN A 633 81.91 56.91 4.94
C GLN A 633 80.91 58.08 4.81
N GLN A 634 80.84 58.76 3.66
CA GLN A 634 79.93 59.88 3.42
C GLN A 634 78.63 59.43 2.76
N SER A 635 77.57 60.22 2.90
CA SER A 635 76.28 59.93 2.27
C SER A 635 76.33 60.07 0.75
N PRO A 636 75.54 59.28 0.00
CA PRO A 636 75.55 59.28 -1.47
C PRO A 636 75.21 60.65 -2.07
N GLU A 637 74.41 61.46 -1.38
CA GLU A 637 74.09 62.83 -1.78
C GLU A 637 75.32 63.75 -1.73
N VAL A 638 76.16 63.63 -0.70
CA VAL A 638 77.39 64.44 -0.55
C VAL A 638 78.42 64.04 -1.62
N VAL A 639 78.53 62.74 -1.91
CA VAL A 639 79.41 62.22 -2.97
C VAL A 639 78.95 62.72 -4.35
N ALA A 640 77.65 62.77 -4.61
CA ALA A 640 77.10 63.31 -5.85
C ALA A 640 77.41 64.81 -6.01
N VAL A 641 77.23 65.61 -4.95
CA VAL A 641 77.55 67.05 -4.96
C VAL A 641 79.04 67.30 -5.18
N LEU A 642 79.92 66.52 -4.55
CA LEU A 642 81.37 66.60 -4.74
C LEU A 642 81.77 66.26 -6.18
N ARG A 643 81.22 65.16 -6.73
CA ARG A 643 81.45 64.75 -8.13
C ARG A 643 81.05 65.86 -9.10
N ASP A 644 79.86 66.43 -8.94
CA ASP A 644 79.37 67.49 -9.82
C ASP A 644 80.19 68.77 -9.71
N SER A 645 80.65 69.10 -8.49
CA SER A 645 81.52 70.26 -8.25
C SER A 645 82.90 70.09 -8.89
N LEU A 646 83.49 68.91 -8.76
CA LEU A 646 84.76 68.57 -9.42
C LEU A 646 84.62 68.54 -10.94
N ARG A 647 83.52 68.00 -11.47
CA ARG A 647 83.21 68.07 -12.91
C ARG A 647 83.12 69.51 -13.39
N LYS A 648 82.36 70.36 -12.71
CA LYS A 648 82.25 71.79 -13.03
C LYS A 648 83.61 72.49 -12.99
N PHE A 649 84.43 72.18 -12.00
CA PHE A 649 85.78 72.73 -11.88
C PHE A 649 86.70 72.29 -13.02
N LEU A 650 86.73 70.99 -13.34
CA LEU A 650 87.51 70.45 -14.46
C LEU A 650 87.02 70.99 -15.81
N ASP A 651 85.71 71.12 -16.00
CA ASP A 651 85.14 71.72 -17.20
C ASP A 651 85.50 73.21 -17.31
N ALA A 652 85.51 73.96 -16.19
CA ALA A 652 85.96 75.34 -16.17
C ALA A 652 87.45 75.47 -16.57
N ILE A 653 88.31 74.61 -16.02
CA ILE A 653 89.74 74.53 -16.41
C ILE A 653 89.90 74.20 -17.90
N LYS A 654 89.08 73.31 -18.45
CA LYS A 654 89.13 72.95 -19.89
C LYS A 654 88.59 74.06 -20.81
N ARG A 655 87.66 74.89 -20.33
CA ARG A 655 87.04 75.97 -21.11
C ARG A 655 87.93 77.20 -21.22
N LEU A 656 88.52 77.66 -20.11
CA LEU A 656 89.27 78.91 -20.03
C LEU A 656 90.44 79.06 -21.05
N PRO A 657 91.20 78.00 -21.41
CA PRO A 657 92.23 78.09 -22.45
C PRO A 657 91.69 78.19 -23.88
N ARG A 658 90.40 77.91 -24.11
CA ARG A 658 89.77 77.98 -25.44
C ARG A 658 89.32 79.40 -25.80
N GLU A 659 89.14 80.26 -24.80
CA GLU A 659 88.89 81.69 -25.00
C GLU A 659 90.24 82.34 -25.36
N GLN A 660 90.36 82.83 -26.60
CA GLN A 660 91.61 83.16 -27.32
C GLN A 660 92.43 84.34 -26.75
N TYR A 661 92.36 84.60 -25.45
CA TYR A 661 93.09 85.68 -24.80
C TYR A 661 94.44 85.18 -24.27
N PRO A 662 95.57 85.79 -24.68
CA PRO A 662 96.91 85.28 -24.36
C PRO A 662 97.26 85.28 -22.85
N TRP A 663 96.48 85.97 -22.02
CA TRP A 663 96.69 86.06 -20.57
C TRP A 663 95.95 84.98 -19.77
N THR A 664 95.05 84.18 -20.37
CA THR A 664 94.26 83.18 -19.63
C THR A 664 95.10 82.01 -19.11
N ASP A 665 96.09 81.54 -19.87
CA ASP A 665 97.02 80.48 -19.42
C ASP A 665 97.88 80.96 -18.24
N THR A 666 98.32 82.21 -18.27
CA THR A 666 99.07 82.81 -17.15
C THR A 666 98.21 82.97 -15.89
N VAL A 667 96.92 83.31 -16.04
CA VAL A 667 95.97 83.36 -14.92
C VAL A 667 95.72 81.97 -14.36
N LEU A 668 95.45 80.98 -15.22
CA LEU A 668 95.20 79.61 -14.79
C LEU A 668 96.38 79.02 -14.01
N ARG A 669 97.61 79.17 -14.53
CA ARG A 669 98.81 78.68 -13.84
C ARG A 669 99.03 79.36 -12.49
N SER A 670 98.82 80.66 -12.40
CA SER A 670 99.01 81.40 -11.16
C SER A 670 97.91 81.13 -10.12
N VAL A 671 96.66 80.96 -10.54
CA VAL A 671 95.54 80.57 -9.65
C VAL A 671 95.73 79.14 -9.14
N LEU A 672 96.11 78.19 -10.01
CA LEU A 672 96.40 76.80 -9.61
C LEU A 672 97.63 76.69 -8.71
N ALA A 673 98.60 77.59 -8.86
CA ALA A 673 99.77 77.70 -7.98
C ALA A 673 99.51 78.50 -6.68
N GLY A 674 98.28 79.00 -6.45
CA GLY A 674 97.89 79.72 -5.23
C GLY A 674 98.23 81.22 -5.19
N ASN A 675 98.76 81.79 -6.27
CA ASN A 675 99.12 83.21 -6.36
C ASN A 675 97.97 84.05 -6.94
N THR A 676 96.88 84.18 -6.18
CA THR A 676 95.64 84.85 -6.63
C THR A 676 95.59 86.37 -6.36
N ALA A 677 96.45 86.89 -5.48
CA ALA A 677 96.37 88.27 -5.00
C ALA A 677 96.56 89.32 -6.11
N GLN A 678 97.48 89.09 -7.05
CA GLN A 678 97.73 90.02 -8.16
C GLN A 678 96.50 90.16 -9.07
N TRP A 679 95.84 89.04 -9.39
CA TRP A 679 94.69 89.03 -10.28
C TRP A 679 93.43 89.60 -9.64
N GLN A 680 93.24 89.41 -8.33
CA GLN A 680 92.16 90.08 -7.59
C GLN A 680 92.36 91.61 -7.60
N GLN A 681 93.60 92.08 -7.50
CA GLN A 681 93.90 93.50 -7.58
C GLN A 681 93.68 94.06 -8.99
N TYR A 682 94.09 93.33 -10.04
CA TYR A 682 93.75 93.68 -11.42
C TYR A 682 92.25 93.76 -11.64
N LEU A 683 91.49 92.75 -11.18
CA LEU A 683 90.03 92.69 -11.34
C LEU A 683 89.33 93.86 -10.63
N ARG A 684 89.84 94.25 -9.45
CA ARG A 684 89.32 95.41 -8.70
C ARG A 684 89.57 96.73 -9.43
N VAL A 685 90.76 96.89 -10.01
CA VAL A 685 91.12 98.09 -10.78
C VAL A 685 90.34 98.15 -12.09
N THR A 686 90.17 97.02 -12.79
CA THR A 686 89.38 96.98 -14.03
C THR A 686 87.90 97.21 -13.78
N ASN A 687 87.31 96.64 -12.73
CA ASN A 687 85.90 96.91 -12.41
C ASN A 687 85.67 98.38 -12.07
N GLY A 688 86.55 99.00 -11.29
CA GLY A 688 86.46 100.44 -11.02
C GLY A 688 86.62 101.31 -12.27
N ALA A 689 87.40 100.87 -13.26
CA ALA A 689 87.52 101.56 -14.55
C ALA A 689 86.32 101.33 -15.49
N VAL A 690 85.60 100.22 -15.34
CA VAL A 690 84.41 99.85 -16.15
C VAL A 690 83.13 100.48 -15.58
N GLU A 691 83.06 100.76 -14.28
CA GLU A 691 81.91 101.47 -13.67
C GLU A 691 81.86 102.97 -14.07
N LEU A 692 83.01 103.60 -14.36
CA LEU A 692 83.10 105.03 -14.72
C LEU A 692 82.35 105.40 -16.03
N PRO A 693 82.37 104.57 -17.10
CA PRO A 693 81.58 104.82 -18.31
C PRO A 693 80.09 104.45 -18.23
N GLU A 694 79.65 103.55 -17.34
CA GLU A 694 78.25 103.09 -17.33
C GLU A 694 77.25 104.21 -17.03
N GLU A 695 77.61 105.16 -16.15
CA GLU A 695 76.78 106.35 -15.89
C GLU A 695 76.69 107.26 -17.13
N LEU A 696 77.78 107.37 -17.91
CA LEU A 696 77.82 108.18 -19.13
C LEU A 696 77.02 107.54 -20.28
N VAL A 697 77.06 106.21 -20.40
CA VAL A 697 76.26 105.45 -21.38
C VAL A 697 74.76 105.55 -21.07
N ALA A 698 74.36 105.49 -19.80
CA ALA A 698 72.97 105.65 -19.40
C ALA A 698 72.39 107.05 -19.70
N THR A 699 73.22 108.10 -19.68
CA THR A 699 72.81 109.44 -20.16
C THR A 699 72.72 109.54 -21.68
N ALA A 700 73.59 108.84 -22.42
CA ALA A 700 73.58 108.84 -23.88
C ALA A 700 72.34 108.11 -24.45
N ASP A 701 71.97 106.97 -23.87
CA ASP A 701 70.83 106.15 -24.35
C ASP A 701 69.46 106.81 -24.12
N LYS A 702 69.33 107.75 -23.17
CA LYS A 702 68.07 108.48 -22.96
C LYS A 702 67.78 109.50 -24.06
N ILE A 703 68.77 109.90 -24.85
CA ILE A 703 68.61 110.90 -25.90
C ILE A 703 68.34 110.17 -27.22
N THR A 704 67.06 110.02 -27.57
CA THR A 704 66.67 109.44 -28.86
C THR A 704 66.46 110.54 -29.91
N PHE A 705 67.41 110.66 -30.84
CA PHE A 705 67.29 111.49 -32.04
C PHE A 705 66.69 110.68 -33.19
N LYS A 706 65.61 111.19 -33.82
CA LYS A 706 65.09 110.67 -35.10
C LYS A 706 65.58 111.55 -36.23
N VAL A 707 66.51 111.04 -37.04
CA VAL A 707 67.00 111.69 -38.26
C VAL A 707 66.21 111.14 -39.47
N PRO A 708 65.66 111.99 -40.36
CA PRO A 708 64.98 111.55 -41.57
C PRO A 708 65.95 110.88 -42.57
N ASP A 709 65.54 109.77 -43.19
CA ASP A 709 66.37 108.87 -44.03
C ASP A 709 67.06 109.52 -45.27
N ALA A 710 66.88 110.81 -45.52
CA ALA A 710 67.34 111.50 -46.73
C ALA A 710 68.57 112.41 -46.55
N VAL A 711 69.20 112.46 -45.38
CA VAL A 711 70.38 113.32 -45.12
C VAL A 711 71.56 112.49 -44.61
N ASP A 712 72.73 112.71 -45.21
CA ASP A 712 73.97 112.01 -44.89
C ASP A 712 74.51 112.45 -43.52
N ILE A 713 74.88 111.50 -42.67
CA ILE A 713 75.20 111.73 -41.24
C ILE A 713 76.43 112.63 -41.08
N ARG A 714 77.36 112.60 -42.05
CA ARG A 714 78.60 113.38 -42.01
C ARG A 714 78.36 114.89 -42.08
N THR A 715 77.47 115.34 -42.97
CA THR A 715 77.17 116.77 -43.08
C THR A 715 76.48 117.29 -41.83
N LEU A 716 75.63 116.47 -41.21
CA LEU A 716 74.97 116.78 -39.94
C LEU A 716 75.98 116.92 -38.79
N ALA A 717 77.02 116.08 -38.75
CA ALA A 717 78.08 116.17 -37.76
C ALA A 717 78.90 117.46 -37.92
N ASP A 718 79.27 117.81 -39.16
CA ASP A 718 80.00 119.04 -39.46
C ASP A 718 79.17 120.29 -39.09
N ASP A 719 77.87 120.29 -39.40
CA ASP A 719 76.96 121.38 -39.03
C ASP A 719 76.83 121.54 -37.51
N VAL A 720 76.75 120.42 -36.77
CA VAL A 720 76.69 120.43 -35.30
C VAL A 720 78.01 120.90 -34.69
N GLU A 721 79.16 120.49 -35.21
CA GLU A 721 80.45 121.02 -34.76
C GLU A 721 80.55 122.53 -35.00
N PHE A 722 80.08 123.01 -36.16
CA PHE A 722 80.07 124.43 -36.47
C PHE A 722 79.15 125.20 -35.50
N LEU A 723 77.96 124.67 -35.21
CA LEU A 723 76.99 125.28 -34.31
C LEU A 723 77.49 125.27 -32.86
N LYS A 724 78.16 124.20 -32.42
CA LYS A 724 78.84 124.14 -31.13
C LYS A 724 79.94 125.18 -31.02
N HIS A 725 80.79 125.30 -32.02
CA HIS A 725 81.87 126.30 -32.03
C HIS A 725 81.32 127.74 -32.07
N HIS A 726 80.15 127.96 -32.68
CA HIS A 726 79.44 129.24 -32.66
C HIS A 726 78.86 129.58 -31.27
N LEU A 727 78.28 128.60 -30.57
CA LEU A 727 77.77 128.79 -29.20
C LEU A 727 78.90 129.02 -28.18
N GLU A 728 80.01 128.26 -28.28
CA GLU A 728 81.17 128.42 -27.41
C GLU A 728 81.90 129.77 -27.62
N SER A 729 81.74 130.39 -28.79
CA SER A 729 82.28 131.74 -29.08
C SER A 729 81.31 132.90 -28.75
N GLY A 730 80.16 132.62 -28.11
CA GLY A 730 79.26 133.64 -27.56
C GLY A 730 78.22 134.20 -28.53
N GLY A 731 77.97 133.55 -29.67
CA GLY A 731 76.89 133.91 -30.58
C GLY A 731 75.51 133.48 -30.09
N THR A 732 74.47 134.30 -30.29
CA THR A 732 73.08 133.96 -29.96
C THR A 732 72.36 133.33 -31.14
N LEU A 733 71.61 132.26 -30.90
CA LEU A 733 70.65 131.69 -31.86
C LEU A 733 69.53 132.71 -32.11
N GLY A 734 69.50 133.29 -33.31
CA GLY A 734 68.53 134.29 -33.73
C GLY A 734 67.08 133.79 -33.65
N TRP A 735 66.15 134.74 -33.52
CA TRP A 735 64.76 134.57 -33.06
C TRP A 735 63.78 133.86 -34.00
N TRP A 736 64.23 132.84 -34.75
CA TRP A 736 63.36 131.89 -35.46
C TRP A 736 64.03 130.51 -35.47
N VAL A 737 63.78 129.74 -34.40
CA VAL A 737 63.79 128.27 -34.39
C VAL A 737 62.52 127.82 -33.70
#